data_AF-A0A1T3P6K5-F1
#
_entry.id   AF-A0A1T3P6K5-F1
#
_cell.length_a   1.000
_cell.length_b   1.000
_cell.length_c   1.000
_cell.angle_alpha   90.00
_cell.angle_beta   90.00
_cell.angle_gamma   90.00
#
_symmetry.space_group_name_H-M   'P 1'
#
loop_
_entity.id
_entity.type
_entity.pdbx_description
1 polymer ?
#
loop_
_entity_poly.entity_id
_entity_poly.type
_entity_poly.pdbx_seq_one_letter_code
_entity_poly.pdbx_strand_id
1 'polypeptide(L)'
;MAANDTLVVPIEVSAFAVNPAARDTDGTYAIHRWTAVFQDFGTRRMSPEPDPFTELQPWRDDPSRLGVHLMWHLPEGLTQGHESGDADIEFPLVPNRWLVVRSHGTGSVRSWIVESDHLGNDGTSAFLDPFTDRPTATRCGRLHELTATAPWREPDRRPEPFLTALGPGLLSFAAFQPYNRNVLSMHDTLDDVSGDARVSYRVIGWYAQESADILQRGGFDEVMADLGWLLPSMYGRPGASVYAGSVIGLDWRPDRGAPAPPSDIPAADTIVVGIGHSTAEAAAAVEAEYGLLDAEEARLFHAFALGCLDRAERTDGDLFPARAALLSGFGPLPGGYVWRVVDRGNPADAPREDPAAAAARAAVQAERIAELNRLQRAHDLLERELHDAREYLYHLWALDRRRSRPPFFGEGIRDRLDATVAGSPAHAVADLATRLAAARAAIPWALDQEELDDKAQAYASAWLAAPRVLQRYPAAEYQEAADPVLLLRGAGTHAPLTRDSALPCRVEERLVTRIGTVTARSVAADVAEVNTEALPAIVPRLLTEHFIVDRVRADQSPLSPVDGLLPEYGTRTWRQPWQPLFLAWRADYKAIDYADANGERHWEFDGQRYRWRGTGRHDYGGTISGRQILTPTSGFVTAGRLDAYAKDRKDLDREAIDALRRILLETDELSQRLDGFSAQIGQRLIGSGLRPHGDLAADIGDGDSAGAPRPGIFPAEEWESWMPSDFQQLRAGLVEFRELAIVDRFGRAVVLVEHASGFEIARPDSFVPDQAPGGIEPDRFVQLTPRILQPARLALRFLDQRTGTEADLVADGNPVSGWLLHNRVDDSLACYGPAGAALGDLRITGVGAGRRVSWNALPGSTVFDLDDLAELAPYAHELLAGVVRRGPAGFTALVEHLEEAHALIDPQGPAAPAPAYFFGRPVALVRMSVGIELLGAPRRDVSWRTIFEQPEPEIGRYTWNVRLGEARQLDDGLIGYVRAGDADHIETVLPTGGEADYLRSIDRGQRLLTTVDGPPPEVTLLIDPRGAVHATTGVLPVVSAHIPPAFVDDALRSIAIAFRAGPLVAPVTTDGAGTEHLLALHPALAGGSWTWAERRGDTWLNLPMAAPDPDLWPLGRDPRIRTGFVVLGDAATIASAGPTAAVPGPTAPGDPHAPASTPSASGDRP
;
A
#
# COMPACT_ATOMS: atom_id res chain seq x y z
N MET A 1 5.04 12.95 57.67
CA MET A 1 4.91 12.14 56.44
C MET A 1 3.47 12.26 55.96
N ALA A 2 3.22 13.13 54.97
CA ALA A 2 2.01 13.21 54.15
C ALA A 2 2.19 14.36 53.13
N ALA A 3 3.26 14.36 52.33
CA ALA A 3 3.64 15.51 51.50
C ALA A 3 3.57 15.28 49.97
N ASN A 4 3.38 14.05 49.49
CA ASN A 4 3.38 13.73 48.06
C ASN A 4 2.15 12.88 47.67
N ASP A 5 0.95 13.44 47.78
CA ASP A 5 -0.28 12.73 47.40
C ASP A 5 -0.84 13.14 46.03
N THR A 6 -0.29 14.20 45.42
CA THR A 6 -0.75 14.72 44.12
C THR A 6 0.38 14.80 43.09
N LEU A 7 0.14 14.19 41.93
CA LEU A 7 0.98 14.29 40.73
C LEU A 7 0.56 15.51 39.91
N VAL A 8 1.50 16.40 39.63
CA VAL A 8 1.31 17.55 38.73
C VAL A 8 1.76 17.16 37.33
N VAL A 9 0.78 16.97 36.45
CA VAL A 9 0.98 16.64 35.03
C VAL A 9 0.99 17.94 34.23
N PRO A 10 2.10 18.29 33.55
CA PRO A 10 2.16 19.51 32.76
C PRO A 10 1.29 19.39 31.50
N ILE A 11 0.59 20.48 31.16
CA ILE A 11 -0.16 20.59 29.90
C ILE A 11 0.24 21.86 29.16
N GLU A 12 0.18 21.81 27.83
CA GLU A 12 0.34 22.99 27.00
C GLU A 12 -1.00 23.75 26.92
N VAL A 13 -0.94 25.08 27.02
CA VAL A 13 -2.10 25.95 26.86
C VAL A 13 -1.81 26.91 25.72
N SER A 14 -2.61 26.83 24.67
CA SER A 14 -2.57 27.74 23.53
C SER A 14 -3.59 28.86 23.73
N ALA A 15 -3.24 30.08 23.31
CA ALA A 15 -4.14 31.24 23.32
C ALA A 15 -4.17 31.88 21.94
N PHE A 16 -5.37 32.07 21.39
CA PHE A 16 -5.64 32.87 20.20
C PHE A 16 -6.25 34.21 20.61
N ALA A 17 -5.47 35.28 20.53
CA ALA A 17 -5.91 36.64 20.85
C ALA A 17 -6.53 37.30 19.62
N VAL A 18 -7.81 37.64 19.72
CA VAL A 18 -8.63 38.16 18.62
C VAL A 18 -8.96 39.62 18.90
N ASN A 19 -8.08 40.53 18.47
CA ASN A 19 -8.41 41.95 18.38
C ASN A 19 -9.09 42.26 17.02
N PRO A 20 -9.58 43.49 16.78
CA PRO A 20 -10.25 43.82 15.51
C PRO A 20 -9.40 43.49 14.27
N ALA A 21 -8.09 43.73 14.30
CA ALA A 21 -7.19 43.41 13.18
C ALA A 21 -7.02 41.90 12.96
N ALA A 22 -6.98 41.09 14.03
CA ALA A 22 -6.91 39.63 13.92
C ALA A 22 -8.23 38.98 13.48
N ARG A 23 -9.37 39.61 13.80
CA ARG A 23 -10.71 39.18 13.34
C ARG A 23 -10.95 39.55 11.88
N ASP A 24 -10.70 40.82 11.54
CA ASP A 24 -10.89 41.39 10.21
C ASP A 24 -9.54 41.49 9.48
N THR A 25 -8.82 40.36 9.49
CA THR A 25 -7.56 40.11 8.77
C THR A 25 -7.45 40.88 7.45
N ASP A 26 -6.26 41.41 7.21
CA ASP A 26 -5.87 42.17 6.00
C ASP A 26 -5.64 41.26 4.78
N GLY A 27 -5.94 39.97 4.89
CA GLY A 27 -5.71 38.96 3.87
C GLY A 27 -4.52 38.06 4.17
N THR A 28 -3.78 38.30 5.26
CA THR A 28 -2.68 37.40 5.70
C THR A 28 -3.13 35.97 6.00
N TYR A 29 -4.37 35.78 6.44
CA TYR A 29 -5.04 34.49 6.61
C TYR A 29 -6.57 34.67 6.59
N ALA A 30 -7.32 33.58 6.53
CA ALA A 30 -8.79 33.54 6.65
C ALA A 30 -9.23 32.84 7.95
N ILE A 31 -10.51 32.96 8.33
CA ILE A 31 -11.11 32.21 9.44
C ILE A 31 -12.08 31.16 8.88
N HIS A 32 -11.65 29.91 8.83
CA HIS A 32 -12.47 28.76 8.43
C HIS A 32 -12.84 27.94 9.67
N ARG A 33 -13.97 28.30 10.29
CA ARG A 33 -14.50 27.61 11.48
C ARG A 33 -15.88 27.03 11.19
N TRP A 34 -16.12 25.82 11.66
CA TRP A 34 -17.40 25.12 11.57
C TRP A 34 -17.69 24.38 12.89
N THR A 35 -18.90 23.84 13.02
CA THR A 35 -19.35 23.07 14.19
C THR A 35 -19.97 21.76 13.75
N ALA A 36 -19.87 20.73 14.58
CA ALA A 36 -20.56 19.47 14.34
C ALA A 36 -22.09 19.62 14.53
N VAL A 37 -22.87 18.90 13.72
CA VAL A 37 -24.33 18.91 13.69
C VAL A 37 -24.86 17.49 13.91
N PHE A 38 -25.28 17.17 15.13
CA PHE A 38 -25.75 15.83 15.50
C PHE A 38 -27.26 15.61 15.35
N GLN A 39 -28.05 16.66 15.02
CA GLN A 39 -29.51 16.57 14.99
C GLN A 39 -30.04 15.47 14.08
N ASP A 40 -29.41 15.28 12.92
CA ASP A 40 -29.78 14.24 11.95
C ASP A 40 -28.95 12.95 12.11
N PHE A 41 -27.94 12.92 12.98
CA PHE A 41 -27.12 11.73 13.23
C PHE A 41 -27.93 10.60 13.88
N GLY A 42 -28.74 10.92 14.88
CA GLY A 42 -29.55 9.94 15.61
C GLY A 42 -30.64 9.24 14.79
N THR A 43 -31.17 9.94 13.79
CA THR A 43 -32.33 9.49 13.00
C THR A 43 -31.95 9.02 11.60
N ARG A 44 -30.93 9.62 11.00
CA ARG A 44 -30.51 9.37 9.62
C ARG A 44 -29.03 8.99 9.48
N ARG A 45 -28.27 9.02 10.59
CA ARG A 45 -26.86 8.56 10.66
C ARG A 45 -25.95 9.26 9.63
N MET A 46 -26.26 10.50 9.25
CA MET A 46 -25.42 11.30 8.36
C MET A 46 -24.18 11.80 9.09
N SER A 47 -23.08 12.05 8.35
CA SER A 47 -21.86 12.65 8.93
C SER A 47 -22.20 13.90 9.75
N PRO A 48 -21.75 14.01 11.00
CA PRO A 48 -21.99 15.17 11.83
C PRO A 48 -21.12 16.38 11.42
N GLU A 49 -20.11 16.20 10.57
CA GLU A 49 -19.27 17.29 10.10
C GLU A 49 -19.71 17.78 8.71
N PRO A 50 -19.83 19.09 8.48
CA PRO A 50 -20.22 19.63 7.19
C PRO A 50 -19.13 19.44 6.13
N ASP A 51 -19.55 19.48 4.86
CA ASP A 51 -18.64 19.43 3.72
C ASP A 51 -17.63 20.59 3.77
N PRO A 52 -16.39 20.41 3.30
CA PRO A 52 -15.36 21.45 3.30
C PRO A 52 -15.86 22.74 2.63
N PHE A 53 -15.51 23.89 3.22
CA PHE A 53 -15.93 25.24 2.76
C PHE A 53 -17.45 25.48 2.72
N THR A 54 -18.24 24.63 3.37
CA THR A 54 -19.67 24.85 3.59
C THR A 54 -19.93 25.15 5.07
N GLU A 55 -21.03 25.85 5.37
CA GLU A 55 -21.45 26.18 6.75
C GLU A 55 -20.37 26.86 7.61
N LEU A 56 -19.47 27.63 6.98
CA LEU A 56 -18.46 28.41 7.69
C LEU A 56 -19.12 29.48 8.55
N GLN A 57 -18.65 29.60 9.80
CA GLN A 57 -19.16 30.59 10.75
C GLN A 57 -18.80 32.01 10.30
N PRO A 58 -19.73 32.98 10.35
CA PRO A 58 -19.40 34.38 10.12
C PRO A 58 -18.57 34.93 11.28
N TRP A 59 -17.43 35.55 10.95
CA TRP A 59 -16.49 36.12 11.92
C TRP A 59 -16.24 37.61 11.74
N ARG A 60 -16.15 38.08 10.49
CA ARG A 60 -15.90 39.48 10.18
C ARG A 60 -16.97 40.38 10.80
N ASP A 61 -16.54 41.51 11.34
CA ASP A 61 -17.39 42.53 11.96
C ASP A 61 -18.20 42.10 13.21
N ASP A 62 -18.05 40.87 13.73
CA ASP A 62 -18.76 40.37 14.91
C ASP A 62 -17.98 40.67 16.20
N PRO A 63 -18.44 41.60 17.07
CA PRO A 63 -17.72 41.95 18.30
C PRO A 63 -17.67 40.80 19.31
N SER A 64 -18.60 39.85 19.24
CA SER A 64 -18.64 38.69 20.15
C SER A 64 -17.49 37.71 19.93
N ARG A 65 -16.67 37.90 18.88
CA ARG A 65 -15.49 37.09 18.59
C ARG A 65 -14.21 37.61 19.24
N LEU A 66 -14.23 38.87 19.70
CA LEU A 66 -13.09 39.53 20.31
C LEU A 66 -12.73 38.89 21.66
N GLY A 67 -11.48 39.07 22.07
CA GLY A 67 -10.93 38.55 23.32
C GLY A 67 -9.95 37.41 23.09
N VAL A 68 -9.84 36.49 24.03
CA VAL A 68 -8.87 35.38 23.99
C VAL A 68 -9.58 34.04 23.99
N HIS A 69 -9.32 33.24 22.96
CA HIS A 69 -9.75 31.84 22.89
C HIS A 69 -8.61 30.96 23.41
N LEU A 70 -8.79 30.39 24.59
CA LEU A 70 -7.84 29.48 25.23
C LEU A 70 -8.19 28.04 24.89
N MET A 71 -7.19 27.20 24.67
CA MET A 71 -7.36 25.76 24.53
C MET A 71 -6.18 25.07 25.18
N TRP A 72 -6.42 24.02 25.96
CA TRP A 72 -5.38 23.24 26.59
C TRP A 72 -5.33 21.84 26.01
N HIS A 73 -4.11 21.32 25.84
CA HIS A 73 -3.90 20.00 25.25
C HIS A 73 -3.85 18.95 26.33
N LEU A 74 -4.57 17.87 26.08
CA LEU A 74 -4.47 16.68 26.91
C LEU A 74 -3.09 16.06 26.70
N PRO A 75 -2.44 15.53 27.75
CA PRO A 75 -1.25 14.71 27.61
C PRO A 75 -1.52 13.53 26.66
N GLU A 76 -0.51 13.15 25.87
CA GLU A 76 -0.61 12.11 24.83
C GLU A 76 -1.17 10.79 25.38
N GLY A 77 -0.76 10.37 26.58
CA GLY A 77 -1.29 9.16 27.24
C GLY A 77 -2.79 9.18 27.52
N LEU A 78 -3.45 10.35 27.56
CA LEU A 78 -4.92 10.45 27.68
C LEU A 78 -5.64 10.48 26.32
N THR A 79 -4.90 10.53 25.23
CA THR A 79 -5.43 10.58 23.86
C THR A 79 -5.20 9.28 23.08
N GLN A 80 -4.67 8.24 23.73
CA GLN A 80 -4.42 6.92 23.15
C GLN A 80 -5.54 5.95 23.55
N GLY A 81 -6.04 5.17 22.59
CA GLY A 81 -7.02 4.12 22.82
C GLY A 81 -6.36 2.78 23.10
N HIS A 82 -6.92 2.00 24.01
CA HIS A 82 -6.44 0.65 24.34
C HIS A 82 -7.46 -0.39 23.86
N GLU A 83 -6.98 -1.46 23.23
CA GLU A 83 -7.81 -2.58 22.82
C GLU A 83 -8.14 -3.46 24.03
N SER A 84 -9.42 -3.55 24.36
CA SER A 84 -9.96 -4.55 25.29
C SER A 84 -10.10 -5.89 24.57
N GLY A 85 -10.07 -7.01 25.29
CA GLY A 85 -10.07 -8.39 24.74
C GLY A 85 -11.24 -8.78 23.81
N ASP A 86 -12.23 -7.88 23.63
CA ASP A 86 -13.35 -8.02 22.70
C ASP A 86 -13.21 -7.15 21.42
N ALA A 87 -12.01 -6.65 21.10
CA ALA A 87 -11.69 -5.76 19.96
C ALA A 87 -12.32 -4.35 20.02
N ASP A 88 -12.86 -3.96 21.19
CA ASP A 88 -13.31 -2.59 21.45
C ASP A 88 -12.14 -1.70 21.89
N ILE A 89 -11.98 -0.56 21.21
CA ILE A 89 -10.97 0.46 21.55
C ILE A 89 -11.56 1.40 22.60
N GLU A 90 -11.04 1.33 23.82
CA GLU A 90 -11.43 2.22 24.92
C GLU A 90 -10.45 3.37 25.10
N PHE A 91 -10.97 4.60 25.15
CA PHE A 91 -10.16 5.79 25.47
C PHE A 91 -10.23 6.11 26.97
N PRO A 92 -9.12 6.56 27.58
CA PRO A 92 -9.13 7.02 28.95
C PRO A 92 -10.08 8.20 29.21
N LEU A 93 -10.64 8.23 30.41
CA LEU A 93 -11.39 9.38 30.90
C LEU A 93 -10.45 10.58 31.09
N VAL A 94 -10.93 11.76 30.73
CA VAL A 94 -10.16 13.01 30.83
C VAL A 94 -10.67 13.87 32.00
N PRO A 95 -9.85 14.80 32.52
CA PRO A 95 -10.28 15.70 33.59
C PRO A 95 -11.48 16.55 33.15
N ASN A 96 -12.46 16.68 34.05
CA ASN A 96 -13.76 17.30 33.78
C ASN A 96 -14.04 18.57 34.60
N ARG A 97 -13.07 19.03 35.39
CA ARG A 97 -13.09 20.33 36.09
C ARG A 97 -11.83 21.08 35.73
N TRP A 98 -11.99 22.30 35.23
CA TRP A 98 -10.85 23.16 34.90
C TRP A 98 -11.00 24.54 35.50
N LEU A 99 -10.10 24.91 36.40
CA LEU A 99 -9.93 26.28 36.87
C LEU A 99 -9.11 27.06 35.83
N VAL A 100 -9.69 28.15 35.32
CA VAL A 100 -8.99 29.14 34.52
C VAL A 100 -8.85 30.41 35.33
N VAL A 101 -7.64 30.89 35.53
CA VAL A 101 -7.35 32.16 36.22
C VAL A 101 -6.68 33.09 35.24
N ARG A 102 -7.15 34.34 35.18
CA ARG A 102 -6.57 35.42 34.39
C ARG A 102 -6.04 36.50 35.31
N SER A 103 -4.81 36.95 35.06
CA SER A 103 -4.22 38.14 35.68
C SER A 103 -3.93 39.21 34.64
N HIS A 104 -4.11 40.49 34.99
CA HIS A 104 -3.55 41.59 34.22
C HIS A 104 -3.09 42.72 35.15
N GLY A 105 -1.79 43.00 35.20
CA GLY A 105 -1.22 43.91 36.20
C GLY A 105 -1.28 43.36 37.64
N THR A 106 -1.00 44.19 38.64
CA THR A 106 -1.02 43.81 40.06
C THR A 106 -2.42 43.97 40.65
N GLY A 107 -3.02 42.88 41.15
CA GLY A 107 -4.33 42.92 41.83
C GLY A 107 -5.58 42.98 40.95
N SER A 108 -5.49 42.54 39.69
CA SER A 108 -6.66 42.37 38.81
C SER A 108 -6.77 40.92 38.34
N VAL A 109 -7.25 40.05 39.25
CA VAL A 109 -7.46 38.63 38.98
C VAL A 109 -8.94 38.31 38.73
N ARG A 110 -9.20 37.52 37.68
CA ARG A 110 -10.50 36.85 37.45
C ARG A 110 -10.31 35.36 37.36
N SER A 111 -11.34 34.59 37.72
CA SER A 111 -11.27 33.14 37.68
C SER A 111 -12.59 32.49 37.31
N TRP A 112 -12.53 31.34 36.64
CA TRP A 112 -13.68 30.58 36.19
C TRP A 112 -13.45 29.08 36.39
N ILE A 113 -14.53 28.32 36.58
CA ILE A 113 -14.55 26.87 36.47
C ILE A 113 -15.25 26.48 35.17
N VAL A 114 -14.58 25.67 34.37
CA VAL A 114 -15.20 24.93 33.27
C VAL A 114 -15.65 23.58 33.80
N GLU A 115 -16.96 23.35 33.74
CA GLU A 115 -17.63 22.08 34.01
C GLU A 115 -17.78 21.33 32.68
N SER A 116 -16.79 20.50 32.36
CA SER A 116 -16.64 19.92 31.02
C SER A 116 -17.66 18.83 30.68
N ASP A 117 -18.28 18.21 31.69
CA ASP A 117 -19.23 17.10 31.56
C ASP A 117 -20.70 17.51 31.81
N HIS A 118 -20.98 18.83 31.88
CA HIS A 118 -22.36 19.33 31.96
C HIS A 118 -23.12 18.97 30.68
N LEU A 119 -24.15 18.14 30.79
CA LEU A 119 -25.04 17.78 29.68
C LEU A 119 -26.37 18.53 29.76
N GLY A 120 -26.77 19.19 28.68
CA GLY A 120 -28.07 19.84 28.59
C GLY A 120 -28.16 20.90 27.50
N ASN A 121 -29.36 21.42 27.26
CA ASN A 121 -29.60 22.45 26.24
C ASN A 121 -28.87 23.78 26.51
N ASP A 122 -28.48 24.03 27.76
CA ASP A 122 -27.67 25.18 28.19
C ASP A 122 -26.15 24.94 28.10
N GLY A 123 -25.71 23.75 27.65
CA GLY A 123 -24.31 23.48 27.33
C GLY A 123 -23.82 24.22 26.08
N THR A 124 -22.50 24.31 25.87
CA THR A 124 -21.96 25.15 24.79
C THR A 124 -21.49 24.42 23.54
N SER A 125 -21.02 23.19 23.64
CA SER A 125 -20.51 22.40 22.51
C SER A 125 -21.53 21.35 22.06
N ALA A 126 -21.67 21.11 20.76
CA ALA A 126 -22.57 20.07 20.24
C ALA A 126 -22.04 18.68 20.63
N PHE A 127 -22.93 17.79 21.10
CA PHE A 127 -22.53 16.50 21.66
C PHE A 127 -23.61 15.42 21.41
N LEU A 128 -23.25 14.15 21.64
CA LEU A 128 -24.18 13.02 21.67
C LEU A 128 -24.36 12.55 23.11
N ASP A 129 -25.60 12.38 23.56
CA ASP A 129 -25.90 11.93 24.92
C ASP A 129 -25.38 10.50 25.14
N PRO A 130 -24.35 10.30 25.98
CA PRO A 130 -23.71 9.00 26.18
C PRO A 130 -24.59 8.04 26.99
N PHE A 131 -25.66 8.51 27.61
CA PHE A 131 -26.55 7.70 28.46
C PHE A 131 -27.80 7.22 27.74
N THR A 132 -27.85 7.38 26.42
CA THR A 132 -29.00 7.00 25.59
C THR A 132 -28.66 5.87 24.63
N ASP A 133 -29.50 4.83 24.59
CA ASP A 133 -29.33 3.68 23.68
C ASP A 133 -29.40 4.06 22.20
N ARG A 134 -30.00 5.23 21.90
CA ARG A 134 -30.07 5.81 20.56
C ARG A 134 -29.30 7.12 20.55
N PRO A 135 -28.47 7.40 19.53
CA PRO A 135 -27.69 8.63 19.49
C PRO A 135 -28.63 9.83 19.54
N THR A 136 -28.58 10.56 20.64
CA THR A 136 -29.46 11.71 20.87
C THR A 136 -28.61 12.96 20.92
N ALA A 137 -28.90 13.92 20.04
CA ALA A 137 -28.17 15.19 20.02
C ALA A 137 -28.44 15.97 21.31
N THR A 138 -27.37 16.47 21.94
CA THR A 138 -27.40 17.30 23.15
C THR A 138 -26.30 18.35 23.06
N ARG A 139 -26.05 19.08 24.15
CA ARG A 139 -24.88 19.95 24.28
C ARG A 139 -24.10 19.63 25.55
N CYS A 140 -22.80 19.86 25.50
CA CYS A 140 -21.84 19.57 26.55
C CYS A 140 -21.02 20.82 26.93
N GLY A 141 -20.64 20.92 28.19
CA GLY A 141 -19.74 21.94 28.70
C GLY A 141 -20.43 23.21 29.18
N ARG A 142 -20.00 23.74 30.33
CA ARG A 142 -20.54 24.96 30.96
C ARG A 142 -19.42 25.76 31.65
N LEU A 143 -19.56 27.08 31.66
CA LEU A 143 -18.61 28.00 32.29
C LEU A 143 -19.24 28.68 33.51
N HIS A 144 -18.51 28.72 34.63
CA HIS A 144 -18.92 29.34 35.88
C HIS A 144 -17.88 30.37 36.33
N GLU A 145 -18.25 31.64 36.44
CA GLU A 145 -17.37 32.67 37.00
C GLU A 145 -17.27 32.55 38.52
N LEU A 146 -16.06 32.56 39.05
CA LEU A 146 -15.80 32.54 40.49
C LEU A 146 -15.68 33.96 41.02
N THR A 147 -16.52 34.27 41.99
CA THR A 147 -16.46 35.54 42.73
C THR A 147 -16.45 35.26 44.23
N ALA A 148 -16.11 36.27 45.04
CA ALA A 148 -16.17 36.15 46.48
C ALA A 148 -17.55 35.71 47.01
N THR A 149 -18.63 36.06 46.29
CA THR A 149 -20.02 35.74 46.64
C THR A 149 -20.56 34.48 45.93
N ALA A 150 -19.83 33.92 44.97
CA ALA A 150 -20.21 32.72 44.24
C ALA A 150 -19.00 31.76 44.12
N PRO A 151 -18.63 31.06 45.21
CA PRO A 151 -17.62 30.02 45.17
C PRO A 151 -18.07 28.83 44.32
N TRP A 152 -17.11 28.05 43.82
CA TRP A 152 -17.39 26.76 43.19
C TRP A 152 -18.11 25.83 44.17
N ARG A 153 -19.15 25.16 43.67
CA ARG A 153 -19.82 24.06 44.36
C ARG A 153 -20.11 22.99 43.33
N GLU A 154 -19.68 21.76 43.62
CA GLU A 154 -20.03 20.64 42.77
C GLU A 154 -21.56 20.46 42.68
N PRO A 155 -22.10 20.14 41.49
CA PRO A 155 -23.52 19.88 41.33
C PRO A 155 -24.02 18.72 42.21
N ASP A 156 -25.27 18.84 42.70
CA ASP A 156 -25.92 17.82 43.54
C ASP A 156 -26.13 16.48 42.81
N ARG A 157 -26.38 16.54 41.49
CA ARG A 157 -26.52 15.36 40.62
C ARG A 157 -25.42 15.40 39.56
N ARG A 158 -24.40 14.55 39.73
CA ARG A 158 -23.31 14.40 38.77
C ARG A 158 -23.61 13.24 37.82
N PRO A 159 -23.34 13.38 36.51
CA PRO A 159 -23.35 12.25 35.61
C PRO A 159 -22.25 11.25 36.00
N GLU A 160 -22.41 9.99 35.57
CA GLU A 160 -21.29 9.05 35.60
C GLU A 160 -20.18 9.57 34.67
N PRO A 161 -18.88 9.40 35.01
CA PRO A 161 -17.79 9.88 34.17
C PRO A 161 -17.83 9.24 32.77
N PHE A 162 -17.94 10.07 31.73
CA PHE A 162 -18.05 9.60 30.33
C PHE A 162 -17.07 10.29 29.37
N LEU A 163 -16.48 11.42 29.78
CA LEU A 163 -15.75 12.29 28.87
C LEU A 163 -14.37 11.70 28.56
N THR A 164 -14.09 11.49 27.26
CA THR A 164 -12.80 11.05 26.72
C THR A 164 -12.26 12.06 25.72
N ALA A 165 -11.05 11.85 25.20
CA ALA A 165 -10.46 12.69 24.15
C ALA A 165 -11.30 12.74 22.84
N LEU A 166 -12.10 11.71 22.57
CA LEU A 166 -12.98 11.65 21.39
C LEU A 166 -14.33 12.36 21.59
N GLY A 167 -14.67 12.76 22.83
CA GLY A 167 -15.93 13.42 23.15
C GLY A 167 -17.15 12.66 22.58
N PRO A 168 -17.90 13.24 21.62
CA PRO A 168 -19.08 12.60 21.03
C PRO A 168 -18.75 11.60 19.90
N GLY A 169 -17.50 11.09 19.83
CA GLY A 169 -17.03 10.21 18.76
C GLY A 169 -16.36 10.93 17.59
N LEU A 170 -15.86 12.15 17.79
CA LEU A 170 -15.12 12.92 16.78
C LEU A 170 -13.61 12.84 17.07
N LEU A 171 -12.83 12.35 16.10
CA LEU A 171 -11.36 12.21 16.23
C LEU A 171 -10.66 13.53 16.57
N SER A 172 -11.18 14.64 16.08
CA SER A 172 -10.62 15.97 16.29
C SER A 172 -11.24 16.73 17.48
N PHE A 173 -12.09 16.10 18.29
CA PHE A 173 -12.80 16.76 19.40
C PHE A 173 -11.86 17.49 20.35
N ALA A 174 -10.83 16.81 20.86
CA ALA A 174 -9.85 17.40 21.77
C ALA A 174 -8.79 18.28 21.07
N ALA A 175 -8.73 18.29 19.72
CA ALA A 175 -7.71 18.98 18.95
C ALA A 175 -8.20 20.26 18.26
N PHE A 176 -9.48 20.33 17.90
CA PHE A 176 -10.10 21.46 17.20
C PHE A 176 -10.98 22.29 18.15
N GLN A 177 -10.53 23.48 18.51
CA GLN A 177 -11.17 24.35 19.50
C GLN A 177 -12.67 24.60 19.27
N PRO A 178 -13.17 24.78 18.03
CA PRO A 178 -14.61 24.92 17.78
C PRO A 178 -15.49 23.78 18.30
N TYR A 179 -14.95 22.59 18.52
CA TYR A 179 -15.70 21.41 18.98
C TYR A 179 -15.83 21.30 20.49
N ASN A 180 -15.01 22.01 21.25
CA ASN A 180 -14.87 21.77 22.69
C ASN A 180 -14.95 23.05 23.54
N ARG A 181 -15.65 24.09 23.06
CA ARG A 181 -15.90 25.32 23.82
C ARG A 181 -16.56 25.01 25.17
N ASN A 182 -15.91 25.46 26.24
CA ASN A 182 -16.20 25.17 27.66
C ASN A 182 -16.23 23.66 27.98
N VAL A 183 -15.37 22.89 27.31
CA VAL A 183 -15.05 21.50 27.66
C VAL A 183 -13.53 21.38 27.83
N LEU A 184 -12.76 21.67 26.79
CA LEU A 184 -11.27 21.70 26.78
C LEU A 184 -10.72 23.05 26.29
N SER A 185 -11.60 24.05 26.24
CA SER A 185 -11.28 25.42 25.85
C SER A 185 -12.19 26.41 26.54
N MET A 186 -11.78 27.68 26.58
CA MET A 186 -12.57 28.79 27.12
C MET A 186 -12.42 30.00 26.21
N HIS A 187 -13.48 30.80 26.07
CA HIS A 187 -13.42 32.10 25.42
C HIS A 187 -13.61 33.20 26.46
N ASP A 188 -12.56 33.97 26.73
CA ASP A 188 -12.59 35.18 27.56
C ASP A 188 -12.80 36.39 26.66
N THR A 189 -13.89 37.12 26.84
CA THR A 189 -14.24 38.26 25.98
C THR A 189 -13.36 39.47 26.22
N LEU A 190 -12.67 39.56 27.37
CA LEU A 190 -11.91 40.73 27.81
C LEU A 190 -12.72 42.03 27.87
N ASP A 191 -14.05 41.96 27.94
CA ASP A 191 -14.93 43.15 27.99
C ASP A 191 -14.68 44.03 29.22
N ASP A 192 -14.05 43.49 30.27
CA ASP A 192 -13.71 44.21 31.49
C ASP A 192 -12.33 44.87 31.48
N VAL A 193 -11.53 44.63 30.44
CA VAL A 193 -10.20 45.23 30.28
C VAL A 193 -10.29 46.47 29.40
N SER A 194 -10.12 47.65 30.00
CA SER A 194 -10.17 48.93 29.30
C SER A 194 -8.76 49.36 28.82
N GLY A 195 -8.50 49.21 27.52
CA GLY A 195 -7.24 49.62 26.88
C GLY A 195 -6.17 48.53 26.82
N ASP A 196 -4.94 48.96 26.52
CA ASP A 196 -3.77 48.08 26.39
C ASP A 196 -3.44 47.41 27.73
N ALA A 197 -3.29 46.09 27.73
CA ALA A 197 -2.99 45.32 28.94
C ALA A 197 -2.10 44.12 28.62
N ARG A 198 -1.28 43.71 29.59
CA ARG A 198 -0.56 42.44 29.54
C ARG A 198 -1.32 41.42 30.37
N VAL A 199 -1.80 40.37 29.72
CA VAL A 199 -2.68 39.35 30.29
C VAL A 199 -1.93 38.02 30.39
N SER A 200 -2.13 37.32 31.49
CA SER A 200 -1.61 35.96 31.70
C SER A 200 -2.73 35.03 32.16
N TYR A 201 -2.64 33.76 31.79
CA TYR A 201 -3.63 32.74 32.12
C TYR A 201 -2.99 31.52 32.78
N ARG A 202 -3.66 30.96 33.78
CA ARG A 202 -3.37 29.67 34.42
C ARG A 202 -4.55 28.74 34.21
N VAL A 203 -4.28 27.53 33.74
CA VAL A 203 -5.27 26.46 33.62
C VAL A 203 -4.87 25.34 34.57
N ILE A 204 -5.79 24.89 35.42
CA ILE A 204 -5.60 23.77 36.36
C ILE A 204 -6.78 22.81 36.26
N GLY A 205 -6.54 21.57 35.87
CA GLY A 205 -7.55 20.52 35.71
C GLY A 205 -7.48 19.42 36.76
N TRP A 206 -8.62 18.84 37.12
CA TRP A 206 -8.73 17.65 37.97
C TRP A 206 -10.00 16.84 37.66
N TYR A 207 -10.07 15.63 38.19
CA TYR A 207 -11.25 14.78 38.13
C TYR A 207 -12.22 15.13 39.26
N ALA A 208 -13.48 15.39 38.94
CA ALA A 208 -14.52 15.64 39.96
C ALA A 208 -14.81 14.40 40.83
N GLN A 209 -14.52 13.20 40.33
CA GLN A 209 -14.63 11.93 41.05
C GLN A 209 -13.25 11.29 41.14
N GLU A 210 -12.78 11.00 42.35
CA GLU A 210 -11.45 10.42 42.58
C GLU A 210 -11.29 9.06 41.90
N SER A 211 -12.34 8.23 41.86
CA SER A 211 -12.33 6.92 41.19
C SER A 211 -12.20 6.99 39.66
N ALA A 212 -12.43 8.16 39.07
CA ALA A 212 -12.26 8.38 37.63
C ALA A 212 -10.84 8.79 37.26
N ASP A 213 -10.00 9.11 38.24
CA ASP A 213 -8.62 9.50 38.03
C ASP A 213 -7.83 8.34 37.43
N ILE A 214 -7.04 8.64 36.40
CA ILE A 214 -6.27 7.65 35.66
C ILE A 214 -5.31 6.85 36.55
N LEU A 215 -4.80 7.48 37.62
CA LEU A 215 -3.91 6.84 38.59
C LEU A 215 -4.59 5.72 39.41
N GLN A 216 -5.93 5.63 39.39
CA GLN A 216 -6.70 4.59 40.10
C GLN A 216 -6.89 3.30 39.28
N ARG A 217 -6.51 3.27 38.00
CA ARG A 217 -6.78 2.14 37.08
C ARG A 217 -5.86 0.92 37.26
N GLY A 218 -4.79 1.01 38.05
CA GLY A 218 -3.83 -0.09 38.20
C GLY A 218 -2.68 0.24 39.14
N GLY A 219 -1.56 -0.50 38.99
CA GLY A 219 -0.33 -0.18 39.70
C GLY A 219 0.28 1.13 39.19
N PHE A 220 0.63 2.05 40.10
CA PHE A 220 1.16 3.38 39.75
C PHE A 220 2.30 3.34 38.71
N ASP A 221 3.28 2.45 38.88
CA ASP A 221 4.44 2.39 37.98
C ASP A 221 4.06 1.89 36.57
N GLU A 222 3.08 0.97 36.47
CA GLU A 222 2.54 0.46 35.19
C GLU A 222 1.77 1.57 34.47
N VAL A 223 0.85 2.23 35.18
CA VAL A 223 0.07 3.35 34.63
C VAL A 223 0.97 4.49 34.16
N MET A 224 2.01 4.85 34.91
CA MET A 224 2.95 5.91 34.49
C MET A 224 3.72 5.52 33.22
N ALA A 225 4.13 4.25 33.10
CA ALA A 225 4.81 3.75 31.90
C ALA A 225 3.87 3.75 30.69
N ASP A 226 2.64 3.25 30.86
CA ASP A 226 1.62 3.19 29.81
C ASP A 226 1.23 4.58 29.30
N LEU A 227 1.13 5.57 30.21
CA LEU A 227 0.83 6.95 29.86
C LEU A 227 2.02 7.73 29.29
N GLY A 228 3.22 7.13 29.28
CA GLY A 228 4.46 7.80 28.90
C GLY A 228 4.81 8.97 29.82
N TRP A 229 4.55 8.85 31.12
CA TRP A 229 4.82 9.88 32.12
C TRP A 229 6.04 9.53 32.98
N LEU A 230 6.79 10.55 33.39
CA LEU A 230 8.02 10.37 34.16
C LEU A 230 7.92 11.08 35.52
N LEU A 231 8.02 10.30 36.60
CA LEU A 231 8.28 10.80 37.95
C LEU A 231 9.46 10.02 38.56
N PRO A 232 10.55 10.68 39.00
CA PRO A 232 11.66 9.98 39.64
C PRO A 232 11.21 9.23 40.91
N SER A 233 11.67 7.98 41.07
CA SER A 233 11.24 7.07 42.15
C SER A 233 11.45 7.58 43.57
N MET A 234 12.32 8.58 43.75
CA MET A 234 12.56 9.24 45.04
C MET A 234 11.37 10.05 45.58
N TYR A 235 10.36 10.39 44.76
CA TYR A 235 9.25 11.27 45.13
C TYR A 235 7.99 10.54 45.63
N GLY A 236 8.01 9.22 45.77
CA GLY A 236 6.85 8.42 46.21
C GLY A 236 5.83 8.18 45.08
N ARG A 237 4.65 7.66 45.43
CA ARG A 237 3.58 7.30 44.51
C ARG A 237 2.30 8.07 44.83
N PRO A 238 2.06 9.24 44.19
CA PRO A 238 0.84 10.02 44.37
C PRO A 238 -0.44 9.25 44.00
N GLY A 239 -1.54 9.49 44.72
CA GLY A 239 -2.84 8.87 44.46
C GLY A 239 -3.77 9.69 43.54
N ALA A 240 -3.53 10.99 43.37
CA ALA A 240 -4.34 11.87 42.54
C ALA A 240 -3.50 12.63 41.51
N SER A 241 -4.10 12.97 40.37
CA SER A 241 -3.49 13.74 39.29
C SER A 241 -4.15 15.11 39.12
N VAL A 242 -3.32 16.13 38.90
CA VAL A 242 -3.72 17.49 38.60
C VAL A 242 -2.95 17.99 37.39
N TYR A 243 -3.64 18.62 36.46
CA TYR A 243 -3.11 19.03 35.16
C TYR A 243 -2.90 20.52 35.18
N ALA A 244 -1.70 21.02 34.83
CA ALA A 244 -1.41 22.45 34.99
C ALA A 244 -0.59 23.03 33.83
N GLY A 245 -1.05 24.18 33.32
CA GLY A 245 -0.41 24.89 32.21
C GLY A 245 -0.67 26.40 32.26
N SER A 246 0.13 27.18 31.55
CA SER A 246 0.06 28.65 31.59
C SER A 246 0.35 29.31 30.26
N VAL A 247 -0.30 30.45 30.03
CA VAL A 247 0.02 31.43 28.99
C VAL A 247 0.53 32.67 29.71
N ILE A 248 1.74 33.13 29.40
CA ILE A 248 2.36 34.24 30.14
C ILE A 248 2.68 35.40 29.21
N GLY A 249 2.19 36.58 29.58
CA GLY A 249 2.54 37.83 28.94
C GLY A 249 1.98 38.00 27.54
N LEU A 250 0.69 37.77 27.38
CA LEU A 250 -0.07 38.11 26.18
C LEU A 250 -0.33 39.62 26.17
N ASP A 251 0.22 40.32 25.18
CA ASP A 251 -0.02 41.76 25.01
C ASP A 251 -1.35 41.98 24.28
N TRP A 252 -2.38 42.40 25.02
CA TRP A 252 -3.71 42.70 24.51
C TRP A 252 -3.83 44.17 24.13
N ARG A 253 -4.27 44.44 22.90
CA ARG A 253 -4.54 45.78 22.37
C ARG A 253 -5.90 45.81 21.67
N PRO A 254 -6.96 46.37 22.31
CA PRO A 254 -8.33 46.29 21.80
C PRO A 254 -8.65 47.34 20.72
N ASP A 255 -7.80 48.35 20.54
CA ASP A 255 -8.05 49.45 19.60
C ASP A 255 -8.14 48.98 18.14
N ARG A 256 -9.10 49.50 17.37
CA ARG A 256 -9.29 49.16 15.94
C ARG A 256 -8.08 49.47 15.05
N GLY A 257 -7.21 50.39 15.48
CA GLY A 257 -5.98 50.75 14.76
C GLY A 257 -4.74 49.96 15.19
N ALA A 258 -4.84 49.11 16.20
CA ALA A 258 -3.73 48.29 16.65
C ALA A 258 -3.47 47.14 15.64
N PRO A 259 -2.19 46.76 15.40
CA PRO A 259 -1.89 45.60 14.57
C PRO A 259 -2.40 44.31 15.20
N ALA A 260 -2.58 43.26 14.40
CA ALA A 260 -2.82 41.92 14.91
C ALA A 260 -1.64 41.48 15.81
N PRO A 261 -1.90 40.67 16.86
CA PRO A 261 -0.82 40.14 17.68
C PRO A 261 0.21 39.36 16.85
N PRO A 262 1.51 39.41 17.20
CA PRO A 262 2.53 38.65 16.49
C PRO A 262 2.17 37.16 16.45
N SER A 263 2.20 36.58 15.26
CA SER A 263 1.75 35.20 15.00
C SER A 263 2.85 34.39 14.35
N ASP A 264 2.83 33.08 14.61
CA ASP A 264 3.71 32.07 14.00
C ASP A 264 3.13 31.50 12.68
N ILE A 265 1.99 32.02 12.21
CA ILE A 265 1.38 31.64 10.94
C ILE A 265 2.30 31.98 9.75
N PRO A 266 2.58 31.05 8.83
CA PRO A 266 3.36 31.32 7.63
C PRO A 266 2.56 32.15 6.62
N ALA A 267 3.27 32.79 5.69
CA ALA A 267 2.65 33.44 4.55
C ALA A 267 2.35 32.40 3.46
N ALA A 268 1.24 32.56 2.72
CA ALA A 268 0.81 31.57 1.74
C ALA A 268 1.85 31.31 0.63
N ASP A 269 2.57 32.35 0.21
CA ASP A 269 3.63 32.29 -0.82
C ASP A 269 4.93 31.61 -0.35
N THR A 270 5.07 31.35 0.95
CA THR A 270 6.21 30.61 1.52
C THR A 270 5.97 29.10 1.59
N ILE A 271 4.74 28.66 1.33
CA ILE A 271 4.36 27.25 1.38
C ILE A 271 4.45 26.65 -0.01
N VAL A 272 5.33 25.66 -0.17
CA VAL A 272 5.46 24.90 -1.41
C VAL A 272 4.50 23.71 -1.37
N VAL A 273 3.76 23.49 -2.45
CA VAL A 273 2.83 22.37 -2.60
C VAL A 273 3.36 21.40 -3.63
N GLY A 274 3.43 20.11 -3.28
CA GLY A 274 3.72 19.01 -4.18
C GLY A 274 2.55 18.04 -4.30
N ILE A 275 2.41 17.41 -5.46
CA ILE A 275 1.44 16.33 -5.70
C ILE A 275 2.12 15.10 -6.33
N GLY A 276 1.68 13.91 -5.94
CA GLY A 276 2.13 12.65 -6.54
C GLY A 276 1.19 11.49 -6.23
N HIS A 277 1.50 10.29 -6.70
CA HIS A 277 0.76 9.09 -6.32
C HIS A 277 1.09 8.61 -4.90
N SER A 278 2.24 9.02 -4.37
CA SER A 278 2.68 8.72 -3.01
C SER A 278 3.40 9.92 -2.39
N THR A 279 3.64 9.89 -1.07
CA THR A 279 4.47 10.90 -0.38
C THR A 279 5.87 11.00 -0.98
N ALA A 280 6.44 9.86 -1.40
CA ALA A 280 7.76 9.79 -2.02
C ALA A 280 7.83 10.52 -3.37
N GLU A 281 6.83 10.32 -4.24
CA GLU A 281 6.77 11.06 -5.52
C GLU A 281 6.55 12.56 -5.29
N ALA A 282 5.65 12.94 -4.36
CA ALA A 282 5.39 14.34 -4.07
C ALA A 282 6.64 15.04 -3.50
N ALA A 283 7.38 14.37 -2.61
CA ALA A 283 8.65 14.88 -2.07
C ALA A 283 9.74 14.99 -3.13
N ALA A 284 9.87 13.98 -4.01
CA ALA A 284 10.82 14.02 -5.11
C ALA A 284 10.50 15.15 -6.12
N ALA A 285 9.22 15.40 -6.40
CA ALA A 285 8.80 16.50 -7.26
C ALA A 285 9.12 17.87 -6.64
N VAL A 286 8.83 18.05 -5.34
CA VAL A 286 9.19 19.28 -4.62
C VAL A 286 10.70 19.50 -4.60
N GLU A 287 11.49 18.45 -4.36
CA GLU A 287 12.95 18.57 -4.36
C GLU A 287 13.53 18.87 -5.74
N ALA A 288 12.97 18.27 -6.80
CA ALA A 288 13.42 18.53 -8.17
C ALA A 288 13.13 19.97 -8.64
N GLU A 289 12.04 20.58 -8.18
CA GLU A 289 11.60 21.90 -8.64
C GLU A 289 12.06 23.05 -7.73
N TYR A 290 12.02 22.85 -6.42
CA TYR A 290 12.28 23.88 -5.41
C TYR A 290 13.44 23.53 -4.46
N GLY A 291 14.04 22.35 -4.63
CA GLY A 291 15.16 21.88 -3.82
C GLY A 291 16.50 22.49 -4.19
N LEU A 292 17.55 21.99 -3.52
CA LEU A 292 18.93 22.43 -3.75
C LEU A 292 19.74 21.41 -4.57
N LEU A 293 19.17 20.22 -4.80
CA LEU A 293 19.82 19.14 -5.55
C LEU A 293 19.92 19.47 -7.04
N ASP A 294 21.01 19.05 -7.67
CA ASP A 294 21.09 19.08 -9.13
C ASP A 294 20.21 17.98 -9.78
N ALA A 295 20.14 17.95 -11.12
CA ALA A 295 19.26 17.02 -11.83
C ALA A 295 19.59 15.54 -11.59
N GLU A 296 20.88 15.20 -11.40
CA GLU A 296 21.31 13.83 -11.16
C GLU A 296 21.11 13.45 -9.69
N GLU A 297 21.41 14.36 -8.77
CA GLU A 297 21.13 14.20 -7.35
C GLU A 297 19.62 14.06 -7.08
N ALA A 298 18.78 14.83 -7.76
CA ALA A 298 17.32 14.72 -7.68
C ALA A 298 16.82 13.37 -8.24
N ARG A 299 17.43 12.86 -9.31
CA ARG A 299 17.13 11.51 -9.85
C ARG A 299 17.45 10.42 -8.82
N LEU A 300 18.61 10.52 -8.16
CA LEU A 300 19.01 9.58 -7.11
C LEU A 300 18.13 9.72 -5.86
N PHE A 301 17.77 10.94 -5.47
CA PHE A 301 16.82 11.18 -4.38
C PHE A 301 15.46 10.59 -4.69
N HIS A 302 14.96 10.70 -5.92
CA HIS A 302 13.71 10.07 -6.34
C HIS A 302 13.79 8.54 -6.23
N ALA A 303 14.88 7.93 -6.71
CA ALA A 303 15.11 6.48 -6.56
C ALA A 303 15.18 6.04 -5.09
N PHE A 304 15.82 6.84 -4.24
CA PHE A 304 15.90 6.64 -2.79
C PHE A 304 14.53 6.76 -2.11
N ALA A 305 13.78 7.84 -2.38
CA ALA A 305 12.45 8.08 -1.86
C ALA A 305 11.48 6.95 -2.25
N LEU A 306 11.66 6.36 -3.44
CA LEU A 306 10.91 5.18 -3.90
C LEU A 306 11.46 3.84 -3.38
N GLY A 307 12.63 3.80 -2.76
CA GLY A 307 13.21 2.59 -2.15
C GLY A 307 13.84 1.65 -3.16
N CYS A 308 14.31 2.19 -4.29
CA CYS A 308 14.89 1.43 -5.39
C CYS A 308 16.32 1.88 -5.74
N LEU A 309 16.99 2.62 -4.84
CA LEU A 309 18.34 3.17 -5.07
C LEU A 309 19.36 2.09 -5.48
N ASP A 310 19.44 0.95 -4.76
CA ASP A 310 20.38 -0.13 -5.12
C ASP A 310 20.10 -0.73 -6.53
N ARG A 311 18.84 -0.71 -6.97
CA ARG A 311 18.47 -1.17 -8.31
C ARG A 311 18.77 -0.11 -9.37
N ALA A 312 18.66 1.17 -9.04
CA ALA A 312 18.97 2.29 -9.93
C ALA A 312 20.47 2.37 -10.30
N GLU A 313 21.35 1.76 -9.50
CA GLU A 313 22.80 1.66 -9.80
C GLU A 313 23.14 0.52 -10.78
N ARG A 314 22.20 -0.37 -11.11
CA ARG A 314 22.40 -1.43 -12.11
C ARG A 314 22.50 -0.85 -13.52
N THR A 315 23.01 -1.64 -14.46
CA THR A 315 23.07 -1.24 -15.88
C THR A 315 21.69 -0.99 -16.50
N ASP A 316 20.64 -1.65 -15.99
CA ASP A 316 19.23 -1.45 -16.34
C ASP A 316 18.48 -0.52 -15.36
N GLY A 317 19.24 0.27 -14.59
CA GLY A 317 18.77 1.03 -13.42
C GLY A 317 17.65 2.04 -13.69
N ASP A 318 17.65 2.66 -14.87
CA ASP A 318 16.70 3.74 -15.23
C ASP A 318 15.23 3.28 -15.27
N LEU A 319 14.97 1.97 -15.36
CA LEU A 319 13.61 1.42 -15.40
C LEU A 319 12.95 1.35 -14.02
N PHE A 320 13.73 1.16 -12.96
CA PHE A 320 13.19 0.83 -11.64
C PHE A 320 12.48 2.00 -10.95
N PRO A 321 12.99 3.25 -11.00
CA PRO A 321 12.28 4.39 -10.44
C PRO A 321 10.89 4.58 -11.07
N ALA A 322 10.76 4.53 -12.40
CA ALA A 322 9.47 4.67 -13.07
C ALA A 322 8.46 3.56 -12.69
N ARG A 323 8.93 2.33 -12.51
CA ARG A 323 8.08 1.21 -12.06
C ARG A 323 7.70 1.30 -10.58
N ALA A 324 8.64 1.73 -9.73
CA ALA A 324 8.38 1.94 -8.32
C ALA A 324 7.41 3.11 -8.10
N ALA A 325 7.53 4.18 -8.89
CA ALA A 325 6.56 5.28 -8.96
C ALA A 325 5.16 4.76 -9.31
N LEU A 326 5.04 3.99 -10.40
CA LEU A 326 3.77 3.35 -10.80
C LEU A 326 3.19 2.50 -9.67
N LEU A 327 4.00 1.60 -9.07
CA LEU A 327 3.58 0.71 -7.99
C LEU A 327 3.16 1.49 -6.73
N SER A 328 3.83 2.61 -6.41
CA SER A 328 3.52 3.42 -5.23
C SER A 328 2.11 4.01 -5.24
N GLY A 329 1.49 4.10 -6.43
CA GLY A 329 0.10 4.50 -6.61
C GLY A 329 -0.92 3.37 -6.42
N PHE A 330 -0.53 2.21 -5.87
CA PHE A 330 -1.43 1.09 -5.60
C PHE A 330 -1.26 0.54 -4.18
N GLY A 331 -2.36 0.04 -3.63
CA GLY A 331 -2.40 -0.76 -2.40
C GLY A 331 -2.77 -2.21 -2.70
N PRO A 332 -2.11 -3.20 -2.05
CA PRO A 332 -2.42 -4.61 -2.26
C PRO A 332 -3.71 -5.01 -1.54
N LEU A 333 -4.48 -5.89 -2.17
CA LEU A 333 -5.65 -6.55 -1.61
C LEU A 333 -5.55 -8.08 -1.80
N PRO A 334 -6.04 -8.90 -0.85
CA PRO A 334 -5.92 -10.36 -0.94
C PRO A 334 -6.49 -10.97 -2.23
N GLY A 335 -5.72 -11.88 -2.84
CA GLY A 335 -6.02 -12.50 -4.15
C GLY A 335 -6.93 -13.74 -4.13
N GLY A 336 -7.28 -14.24 -2.94
CA GLY A 336 -7.78 -15.60 -2.73
C GLY A 336 -6.65 -16.59 -2.41
N TYR A 337 -6.90 -17.89 -2.57
CA TYR A 337 -5.93 -18.92 -2.19
C TYR A 337 -5.79 -20.06 -3.22
N VAL A 338 -4.65 -20.74 -3.18
CA VAL A 338 -4.37 -21.99 -3.89
C VAL A 338 -3.72 -23.00 -2.94
N TRP A 339 -4.04 -24.28 -3.09
CA TRP A 339 -3.49 -25.36 -2.28
C TRP A 339 -2.32 -26.03 -2.98
N ARG A 340 -1.26 -26.30 -2.22
CA ARG A 340 -0.05 -27.00 -2.68
C ARG A 340 0.43 -27.99 -1.64
N VAL A 341 1.12 -29.03 -2.11
CA VAL A 341 1.84 -29.95 -1.24
C VAL A 341 3.29 -29.49 -1.14
N VAL A 342 3.81 -29.44 0.08
CA VAL A 342 5.20 -29.10 0.37
C VAL A 342 5.87 -30.17 1.23
N ASP A 343 7.15 -30.40 0.99
CA ASP A 343 7.99 -31.29 1.80
C ASP A 343 8.46 -30.54 3.06
N ARG A 344 8.10 -31.01 4.26
CA ARG A 344 8.54 -30.42 5.56
C ARG A 344 9.56 -31.31 6.31
N GLY A 345 10.29 -32.19 5.62
CA GLY A 345 11.27 -33.09 6.25
C GLY A 345 12.57 -33.25 5.45
N ASN A 346 13.55 -33.93 6.05
CA ASN A 346 14.79 -34.27 5.35
C ASN A 346 14.47 -35.24 4.20
N PRO A 347 14.86 -34.94 2.94
CA PRO A 347 14.63 -35.84 1.80
C PRO A 347 15.15 -37.26 2.02
N ALA A 348 16.17 -37.42 2.88
CA ALA A 348 16.74 -38.72 3.25
C ALA A 348 15.79 -39.63 4.06
N ASP A 349 14.75 -39.07 4.68
CA ASP A 349 13.79 -39.81 5.51
C ASP A 349 12.57 -40.30 4.70
N ALA A 350 12.49 -39.99 3.40
CA ALA A 350 11.43 -40.47 2.53
C ALA A 350 11.51 -42.01 2.36
N PRO A 351 10.40 -42.75 2.52
CA PRO A 351 10.40 -44.20 2.36
C PRO A 351 10.89 -44.61 0.95
N ARG A 352 11.79 -45.59 0.87
CA ARG A 352 12.14 -46.21 -0.42
C ARG A 352 10.96 -47.04 -0.91
N GLU A 353 10.26 -46.50 -1.90
CA GLU A 353 9.08 -47.13 -2.50
C GLU A 353 9.38 -47.62 -3.91
N ASP A 354 8.61 -48.61 -4.35
CA ASP A 354 8.62 -49.05 -5.74
C ASP A 354 8.19 -47.89 -6.65
N PRO A 355 8.95 -47.57 -7.72
CA PRO A 355 8.61 -46.51 -8.68
C PRO A 355 7.17 -46.57 -9.19
N ALA A 356 6.61 -47.76 -9.43
CA ALA A 356 5.23 -47.90 -9.90
C ALA A 356 4.21 -47.46 -8.83
N ALA A 357 4.46 -47.82 -7.57
CA ALA A 357 3.61 -47.41 -6.45
C ALA A 357 3.78 -45.92 -6.12
N ALA A 358 4.98 -45.36 -6.28
CA ALA A 358 5.24 -43.93 -6.14
C ALA A 358 4.48 -43.12 -7.20
N ALA A 359 4.54 -43.54 -8.47
CA ALA A 359 3.81 -42.91 -9.57
C ALA A 359 2.29 -42.97 -9.38
N ALA A 360 1.75 -44.13 -8.97
CA ALA A 360 0.31 -44.28 -8.70
C ALA A 360 -0.17 -43.34 -7.58
N ARG A 361 0.62 -43.16 -6.51
CA ARG A 361 0.29 -42.19 -5.45
C ARG A 361 0.41 -40.74 -5.92
N ALA A 362 1.43 -40.42 -6.71
CA ALA A 362 1.60 -39.07 -7.25
C ALA A 362 0.38 -38.67 -8.10
N ALA A 363 -0.12 -39.57 -8.96
CA ALA A 363 -1.32 -39.32 -9.75
C ALA A 363 -2.57 -39.09 -8.89
N VAL A 364 -2.76 -39.88 -7.82
CA VAL A 364 -3.86 -39.67 -6.88
C VAL A 364 -3.73 -38.33 -6.14
N GLN A 365 -2.52 -37.96 -5.72
CA GLN A 365 -2.23 -36.68 -5.07
C GLN A 365 -2.56 -35.52 -6.00
N ALA A 366 -2.13 -35.59 -7.26
CA ALA A 366 -2.36 -34.56 -8.25
C ALA A 366 -3.85 -34.31 -8.50
N GLU A 367 -4.65 -35.37 -8.65
CA GLU A 367 -6.12 -35.22 -8.82
C GLU A 367 -6.79 -34.63 -7.56
N ARG A 368 -6.35 -35.02 -6.36
CA ARG A 368 -6.90 -34.48 -5.11
C ARG A 368 -6.59 -32.99 -4.94
N ILE A 369 -5.38 -32.56 -5.29
CA ILE A 369 -4.97 -31.16 -5.23
C ILE A 369 -5.73 -30.34 -6.28
N ALA A 370 -5.81 -30.85 -7.52
CA ALA A 370 -6.56 -30.19 -8.59
C ALA A 370 -8.04 -30.00 -8.22
N GLU A 371 -8.68 -31.03 -7.65
CA GLU A 371 -10.06 -30.93 -7.16
C GLU A 371 -10.20 -29.92 -6.02
N LEU A 372 -9.28 -29.93 -5.04
CA LEU A 372 -9.29 -28.97 -3.95
C LEU A 372 -9.11 -27.53 -4.46
N ASN A 373 -8.27 -27.30 -5.46
CA ASN A 373 -8.09 -26.00 -6.09
C ASN A 373 -9.34 -25.56 -6.88
N ARG A 374 -10.06 -26.49 -7.54
CA ARG A 374 -11.37 -26.19 -8.16
C ARG A 374 -12.38 -25.74 -7.10
N LEU A 375 -12.46 -26.43 -5.96
CA LEU A 375 -13.34 -26.09 -4.85
C LEU A 375 -12.96 -24.75 -4.20
N GLN A 376 -11.66 -24.50 -3.98
CA GLN A 376 -11.16 -23.23 -3.46
C GLN A 376 -11.51 -22.07 -4.39
N ARG A 377 -11.34 -22.23 -5.71
CA ARG A 377 -11.71 -21.20 -6.69
C ARG A 377 -13.21 -20.91 -6.68
N ALA A 378 -14.05 -21.94 -6.55
CA ALA A 378 -15.49 -21.76 -6.44
C ALA A 378 -15.89 -21.02 -5.15
N HIS A 379 -15.24 -21.33 -4.02
CA HIS A 379 -15.41 -20.60 -2.76
C HIS A 379 -15.03 -19.11 -2.93
N ASP A 380 -13.85 -18.82 -3.49
CA ASP A 380 -13.35 -17.45 -3.64
C ASP A 380 -14.22 -16.62 -4.59
N LEU A 381 -14.83 -17.24 -5.60
CA LEU A 381 -15.80 -16.59 -6.48
C LEU A 381 -17.11 -16.26 -5.73
N LEU A 382 -17.67 -17.22 -4.98
CA LEU A 382 -18.89 -17.00 -4.18
C LEU A 382 -18.70 -15.91 -3.11
N GLU A 383 -17.51 -15.82 -2.51
CA GLU A 383 -17.20 -14.78 -1.52
C GLU A 383 -17.25 -13.38 -2.14
N ARG A 384 -16.76 -13.22 -3.38
CA ARG A 384 -16.81 -11.96 -4.13
C ARG A 384 -18.23 -11.64 -4.58
N GLU A 385 -18.97 -12.61 -5.11
CA GLU A 385 -20.37 -12.42 -5.50
C GLU A 385 -21.23 -11.97 -4.29
N LEU A 386 -21.00 -12.58 -3.12
CA LEU A 386 -21.68 -12.18 -1.88
C LEU A 386 -21.29 -10.76 -1.45
N HIS A 387 -20.02 -10.39 -1.57
CA HIS A 387 -19.55 -9.04 -1.27
C HIS A 387 -20.26 -7.99 -2.15
N ASP A 388 -20.30 -8.22 -3.47
CA ASP A 388 -20.94 -7.31 -4.42
C ASP A 388 -22.45 -7.17 -4.15
N ALA A 389 -23.13 -8.29 -3.86
CA ALA A 389 -24.55 -8.30 -3.51
C ALA A 389 -24.84 -7.53 -2.21
N ARG A 390 -23.95 -7.65 -1.21
CA ARG A 390 -24.03 -6.91 0.05
C ARG A 390 -23.79 -5.42 -0.15
N GLU A 391 -22.80 -5.03 -0.97
CA GLU A 391 -22.56 -3.62 -1.32
C GLU A 391 -23.81 -3.01 -1.96
N TYR A 392 -24.43 -3.71 -2.92
CA TYR A 392 -25.65 -3.22 -3.56
C TYR A 392 -26.82 -3.09 -2.57
N LEU A 393 -27.02 -4.08 -1.70
CA LEU A 393 -28.05 -4.02 -0.66
C LEU A 393 -27.78 -2.87 0.33
N TYR A 394 -26.52 -2.64 0.70
CA TYR A 394 -26.12 -1.52 1.54
C TYR A 394 -26.45 -0.18 0.88
N HIS A 395 -26.15 -0.01 -0.42
CA HIS A 395 -26.50 1.22 -1.13
C HIS A 395 -28.01 1.49 -1.09
N LEU A 396 -28.84 0.48 -1.34
CA LEU A 396 -30.29 0.60 -1.26
C LEU A 396 -30.76 1.01 0.14
N TRP A 397 -30.21 0.35 1.17
CA TRP A 397 -30.50 0.67 2.57
C TRP A 397 -30.06 2.10 2.94
N ALA A 398 -28.85 2.51 2.54
CA ALA A 398 -28.30 3.82 2.85
C ALA A 398 -29.10 4.95 2.17
N LEU A 399 -29.52 4.75 0.92
CA LEU A 399 -30.39 5.68 0.20
C LEU A 399 -31.78 5.79 0.84
N ASP A 400 -32.33 4.71 1.40
CA ASP A 400 -33.59 4.75 2.16
C ASP A 400 -33.52 5.67 3.39
N ARG A 401 -32.33 5.88 3.97
CA ARG A 401 -32.11 6.76 5.14
C ARG A 401 -31.98 8.24 4.79
N ARG A 402 -31.84 8.61 3.52
CA ARG A 402 -31.70 10.01 3.10
C ARG A 402 -33.00 10.81 3.32
N ARG A 403 -32.87 12.09 3.69
CA ARG A 403 -34.01 13.00 3.93
C ARG A 403 -34.83 13.25 2.67
N SER A 404 -34.15 13.45 1.54
CA SER A 404 -34.75 13.73 0.25
C SER A 404 -34.59 12.52 -0.65
N ARG A 405 -35.71 12.01 -1.18
CA ARG A 405 -35.76 10.82 -2.04
C ARG A 405 -36.79 11.06 -3.14
N PRO A 406 -36.55 10.59 -4.38
CA PRO A 406 -37.54 10.70 -5.43
C PRO A 406 -38.73 9.74 -5.17
N PRO A 407 -39.97 10.09 -5.58
CA PRO A 407 -41.17 9.31 -5.29
C PRO A 407 -41.08 7.83 -5.69
N PHE A 408 -40.60 7.54 -6.91
CA PHE A 408 -40.48 6.16 -7.42
C PHE A 408 -39.58 5.27 -6.53
N PHE A 409 -38.55 5.86 -5.91
CA PHE A 409 -37.65 5.11 -5.04
C PHE A 409 -38.37 4.65 -3.77
N GLY A 410 -39.14 5.56 -3.16
CA GLY A 410 -39.91 5.25 -1.95
C GLY A 410 -40.97 4.17 -2.15
N GLU A 411 -41.54 4.08 -3.36
CA GLU A 411 -42.53 3.05 -3.72
C GLU A 411 -41.89 1.68 -3.93
N GLY A 412 -40.70 1.61 -4.55
CA GLY A 412 -40.05 0.36 -4.96
C GLY A 412 -39.07 -0.26 -3.96
N ILE A 413 -38.69 0.45 -2.88
CA ILE A 413 -37.60 0.03 -1.99
C ILE A 413 -37.97 -1.10 -1.03
N ARG A 414 -39.24 -1.18 -0.58
CA ARG A 414 -39.65 -2.14 0.46
C ARG A 414 -39.41 -3.59 0.06
N ASP A 415 -39.90 -3.99 -1.11
CA ASP A 415 -39.76 -5.37 -1.60
C ASP A 415 -38.29 -5.75 -1.88
N ARG A 416 -37.44 -4.75 -2.17
CA ARG A 416 -36.01 -4.97 -2.44
C ARG A 416 -35.19 -5.22 -1.18
N LEU A 417 -35.61 -4.63 -0.07
CA LEU A 417 -35.02 -4.80 1.26
C LEU A 417 -35.59 -6.01 2.02
N ASP A 418 -36.55 -6.74 1.44
CA ASP A 418 -37.18 -7.90 2.07
C ASP A 418 -36.59 -9.22 1.53
N ALA A 419 -35.89 -9.97 2.39
CA ALA A 419 -35.27 -11.25 2.04
C ALA A 419 -36.28 -12.38 1.76
N THR A 420 -37.55 -12.21 2.16
CA THR A 420 -38.62 -13.19 1.91
C THR A 420 -39.18 -13.13 0.48
N VAL A 421 -38.92 -12.02 -0.24
CA VAL A 421 -39.34 -11.83 -1.62
C VAL A 421 -38.33 -12.48 -2.57
N ALA A 422 -38.73 -13.56 -3.22
CA ALA A 422 -37.86 -14.27 -4.16
C ALA A 422 -37.37 -13.34 -5.30
N GLY A 423 -36.06 -13.33 -5.53
CA GLY A 423 -35.41 -12.49 -6.54
C GLY A 423 -35.13 -11.04 -6.09
N SER A 424 -35.44 -10.67 -4.85
CA SER A 424 -35.01 -9.38 -4.29
C SER A 424 -33.49 -9.35 -4.04
N PRO A 425 -32.86 -8.16 -3.99
CA PRO A 425 -31.46 -8.02 -3.57
C PRO A 425 -31.17 -8.64 -2.20
N ALA A 426 -32.06 -8.46 -1.22
CA ALA A 426 -31.92 -9.09 0.10
C ALA A 426 -31.99 -10.63 0.03
N HIS A 427 -32.88 -11.18 -0.79
CA HIS A 427 -32.95 -12.64 -1.02
C HIS A 427 -31.67 -13.18 -1.68
N ALA A 428 -31.11 -12.44 -2.65
CA ALA A 428 -29.88 -12.83 -3.32
C ALA A 428 -28.68 -12.91 -2.35
N VAL A 429 -28.59 -11.97 -1.40
CA VAL A 429 -27.57 -12.01 -0.33
C VAL A 429 -27.74 -13.25 0.54
N ALA A 430 -28.97 -13.57 0.96
CA ALA A 430 -29.25 -14.76 1.76
C ALA A 430 -28.93 -16.08 1.04
N ASP A 431 -29.25 -16.18 -0.26
CA ASP A 431 -28.91 -17.35 -1.10
C ASP A 431 -27.39 -17.52 -1.25
N LEU A 432 -26.69 -16.43 -1.60
CA LEU A 432 -25.23 -16.44 -1.75
C LEU A 432 -24.53 -16.80 -0.44
N ALA A 433 -25.00 -16.26 0.70
CA ALA A 433 -24.47 -16.61 2.01
C ALA A 433 -24.62 -18.12 2.32
N THR A 434 -25.76 -18.70 1.96
CA THR A 434 -26.01 -20.15 2.11
C THR A 434 -25.09 -20.99 1.22
N ARG A 435 -24.91 -20.59 -0.04
CA ARG A 435 -24.01 -21.25 -0.99
C ARG A 435 -22.55 -21.14 -0.58
N LEU A 436 -22.12 -19.99 -0.08
CA LEU A 436 -20.77 -19.78 0.44
C LEU A 436 -20.51 -20.67 1.67
N ALA A 437 -21.46 -20.79 2.58
CA ALA A 437 -21.34 -21.68 3.74
C ALA A 437 -21.16 -23.15 3.30
N ALA A 438 -21.89 -23.60 2.28
CA ALA A 438 -21.74 -24.94 1.71
C ALA A 438 -20.37 -25.14 1.03
N ALA A 439 -19.89 -24.16 0.25
CA ALA A 439 -18.58 -24.20 -0.38
C ALA A 439 -17.44 -24.20 0.64
N ARG A 440 -17.57 -23.40 1.70
CA ARG A 440 -16.60 -23.33 2.81
C ARG A 440 -16.49 -24.65 3.57
N ALA A 441 -17.59 -25.39 3.71
CA ALA A 441 -17.58 -26.72 4.32
C ALA A 441 -16.89 -27.80 3.45
N ALA A 442 -16.70 -27.54 2.15
CA ALA A 442 -16.07 -28.48 1.22
C ALA A 442 -14.53 -28.37 1.17
N ILE A 443 -13.95 -27.36 1.82
CA ILE A 443 -12.50 -27.10 1.87
C ILE A 443 -12.00 -27.03 3.33
N PRO A 444 -10.72 -27.30 3.61
CA PRO A 444 -10.15 -26.99 4.92
C PRO A 444 -10.16 -25.47 5.15
N TRP A 445 -10.88 -25.00 6.16
CA TRP A 445 -11.03 -23.57 6.42
C TRP A 445 -11.04 -23.26 7.92
N ALA A 446 -10.24 -22.27 8.31
CA ALA A 446 -10.23 -21.61 9.61
C ALA A 446 -9.62 -20.21 9.46
N LEU A 447 -9.91 -19.33 10.43
CA LEU A 447 -9.27 -18.01 10.56
C LEU A 447 -7.93 -18.12 11.27
N ASP A 448 -7.85 -18.99 12.29
CA ASP A 448 -6.61 -19.32 12.98
C ASP A 448 -5.74 -20.28 12.15
N GLN A 449 -4.44 -20.02 12.13
CA GLN A 449 -3.47 -20.79 11.36
C GLN A 449 -3.27 -22.20 11.94
N GLU A 450 -3.30 -22.36 13.27
CA GLU A 450 -3.15 -23.67 13.91
C GLU A 450 -4.35 -24.59 13.59
N GLU A 451 -5.57 -24.06 13.74
CA GLU A 451 -6.79 -24.79 13.37
C GLU A 451 -6.85 -25.12 11.86
N LEU A 452 -6.35 -24.22 11.00
CA LEU A 452 -6.28 -24.46 9.56
C LEU A 452 -5.32 -25.61 9.24
N ASP A 453 -4.15 -25.62 9.85
CA ASP A 453 -3.13 -26.66 9.67
C ASP A 453 -3.67 -28.02 10.12
N ASP A 454 -4.38 -28.09 11.24
CA ASP A 454 -5.04 -29.31 11.73
C ASP A 454 -6.11 -29.83 10.76
N LYS A 455 -6.96 -28.94 10.24
CA LYS A 455 -7.99 -29.31 9.25
C LYS A 455 -7.37 -29.76 7.92
N ALA A 456 -6.32 -29.08 7.46
CA ALA A 456 -5.59 -29.45 6.25
C ALA A 456 -4.93 -30.83 6.41
N GLN A 457 -4.32 -31.09 7.57
CA GLN A 457 -3.71 -32.38 7.88
C GLN A 457 -4.77 -33.50 7.96
N ALA A 458 -5.90 -33.24 8.61
CA ALA A 458 -7.01 -34.19 8.67
C ALA A 458 -7.54 -34.53 7.26
N TYR A 459 -7.73 -33.51 6.41
CA TYR A 459 -8.16 -33.66 5.02
C TYR A 459 -7.16 -34.49 4.18
N ALA A 460 -5.87 -34.25 4.37
CA ALA A 460 -4.80 -34.89 3.59
C ALA A 460 -4.44 -36.30 4.08
N SER A 461 -4.75 -36.65 5.34
CA SER A 461 -4.32 -37.89 6.01
C SER A 461 -4.63 -39.19 5.25
N ALA A 462 -5.67 -39.21 4.41
CA ALA A 462 -6.09 -40.37 3.64
C ALA A 462 -5.27 -40.62 2.36
N TRP A 463 -4.51 -39.63 1.87
CA TRP A 463 -3.84 -39.69 0.56
C TRP A 463 -2.45 -39.02 0.52
N LEU A 464 -2.05 -38.33 1.59
CA LEU A 464 -0.73 -37.70 1.75
C LEU A 464 0.03 -38.33 2.92
N ALA A 465 1.25 -38.79 2.67
CA ALA A 465 2.12 -39.38 3.67
C ALA A 465 3.17 -38.37 4.17
N ALA A 466 3.53 -38.45 5.45
CA ALA A 466 4.64 -37.68 6.01
C ALA A 466 5.97 -38.00 5.28
N PRO A 467 6.89 -37.03 5.10
CA PRO A 467 6.92 -35.68 5.69
C PRO A 467 6.23 -34.58 4.86
N ARG A 468 5.36 -34.93 3.91
CA ARG A 468 4.63 -33.97 3.09
C ARG A 468 3.43 -33.40 3.82
N VAL A 469 3.20 -32.11 3.66
CA VAL A 469 2.03 -31.43 4.23
C VAL A 469 1.28 -30.64 3.15
N LEU A 470 -0.03 -30.58 3.32
CA LEU A 470 -0.91 -29.77 2.49
C LEU A 470 -0.93 -28.35 3.07
N GLN A 471 -0.61 -27.34 2.27
CA GLN A 471 -0.53 -25.95 2.69
C GLN A 471 -1.32 -25.04 1.75
N ARG A 472 -2.04 -24.08 2.35
CA ARG A 472 -2.76 -23.01 1.66
C ARG A 472 -1.80 -21.84 1.38
N TYR A 473 -1.69 -21.45 0.11
CA TYR A 473 -0.86 -20.33 -0.35
C TYR A 473 -1.75 -19.17 -0.83
N PRO A 474 -1.40 -17.90 -0.55
CA PRO A 474 -2.10 -16.77 -1.11
C PRO A 474 -1.93 -16.74 -2.64
N ALA A 475 -3.03 -16.50 -3.36
CA ALA A 475 -3.01 -16.24 -4.79
C ALA A 475 -2.53 -14.80 -5.08
N ALA A 476 -2.24 -14.49 -6.34
CA ALA A 476 -1.79 -13.17 -6.77
C ALA A 476 -2.74 -12.06 -6.31
N GLU A 477 -2.19 -11.05 -5.64
CA GLU A 477 -2.94 -9.95 -5.04
C GLU A 477 -3.68 -9.11 -6.08
N TYR A 478 -4.81 -8.54 -5.66
CA TYR A 478 -5.45 -7.42 -6.36
C TYR A 478 -4.75 -6.11 -6.01
N GLN A 479 -4.83 -5.14 -6.91
CA GLN A 479 -4.23 -3.83 -6.75
C GLN A 479 -5.34 -2.78 -6.79
N GLU A 480 -5.47 -2.01 -5.72
CA GLU A 480 -6.38 -0.86 -5.64
C GLU A 480 -5.62 0.42 -5.92
N ALA A 481 -6.13 1.27 -6.82
CA ALA A 481 -5.51 2.54 -7.12
C ALA A 481 -5.61 3.50 -5.92
N ALA A 482 -4.47 3.94 -5.39
CA ALA A 482 -4.42 4.90 -4.29
C ALA A 482 -4.79 6.31 -4.76
N ASP A 483 -5.43 7.09 -3.88
CA ASP A 483 -5.71 8.50 -4.10
C ASP A 483 -4.43 9.35 -4.16
N PRO A 484 -4.40 10.46 -4.93
CA PRO A 484 -3.25 11.35 -4.97
C PRO A 484 -2.88 11.89 -3.58
N VAL A 485 -1.60 12.22 -3.41
CA VAL A 485 -1.05 12.76 -2.15
C VAL A 485 -0.65 14.21 -2.36
N LEU A 486 -1.02 15.08 -1.42
CA LEU A 486 -0.45 16.42 -1.32
C LEU A 486 0.63 16.46 -0.25
N LEU A 487 1.76 17.10 -0.59
CA LEU A 487 2.84 17.45 0.32
C LEU A 487 2.90 18.97 0.44
N LEU A 488 3.13 19.46 1.65
CA LEU A 488 3.23 20.86 2.01
C LEU A 488 4.57 21.07 2.71
N ARG A 489 5.47 21.82 2.09
CA ARG A 489 6.76 22.20 2.69
C ARG A 489 6.71 23.66 3.14
N GLY A 490 7.09 23.94 4.39
CA GLY A 490 7.04 25.29 4.96
C GLY A 490 5.70 25.68 5.60
N ALA A 491 4.84 24.71 5.90
CA ALA A 491 3.53 24.94 6.54
C ALA A 491 3.63 25.38 8.01
N GLY A 492 4.82 25.38 8.61
CA GLY A 492 5.14 25.96 9.91
C GLY A 492 4.67 25.12 11.08
N THR A 493 5.08 23.85 11.19
CA THR A 493 4.73 23.02 12.35
C THR A 493 5.63 23.36 13.55
N HIS A 494 5.17 24.26 14.44
CA HIS A 494 5.99 24.80 15.54
C HIS A 494 6.14 23.87 16.76
N ALA A 495 5.38 22.78 16.81
CA ALA A 495 5.44 21.77 17.86
C ALA A 495 5.36 20.37 17.23
N PRO A 496 6.17 19.40 17.69
CA PRO A 496 6.08 18.03 17.19
C PRO A 496 4.69 17.46 17.53
N LEU A 497 4.14 16.64 16.62
CA LEU A 497 2.81 16.04 16.83
C LEU A 497 2.78 15.03 17.99
N THR A 498 3.91 14.38 18.25
CA THR A 498 4.11 13.41 19.35
C THR A 498 5.42 13.73 20.09
N ARG A 499 5.54 13.27 21.34
CA ARG A 499 6.79 13.44 22.10
C ARG A 499 7.72 12.23 21.92
N ASP A 500 8.99 12.50 21.63
CA ASP A 500 10.05 11.47 21.61
C ASP A 500 10.54 11.07 23.02
N SER A 501 9.97 11.65 24.07
CA SER A 501 10.35 11.42 25.47
C SER A 501 9.16 11.48 26.41
N ALA A 502 9.24 10.68 27.48
CA ALA A 502 8.23 10.66 28.53
C ALA A 502 8.00 12.06 29.12
N LEU A 503 6.73 12.40 29.42
CA LEU A 503 6.32 13.69 29.94
C LEU A 503 6.80 13.87 31.39
N PRO A 504 7.64 14.87 31.70
CA PRO A 504 8.18 15.05 33.05
C PRO A 504 7.12 15.60 34.02
N CYS A 505 6.58 14.74 34.87
CA CYS A 505 5.65 15.10 35.93
C CYS A 505 6.38 15.60 37.19
N ARG A 506 5.67 16.35 38.03
CA ARG A 506 6.21 16.94 39.27
C ARG A 506 5.33 16.60 40.47
N VAL A 507 5.88 16.73 41.66
CA VAL A 507 5.14 16.70 42.93
C VAL A 507 5.13 18.09 43.57
N GLU A 508 4.28 18.27 44.58
CA GLU A 508 4.08 19.53 45.29
C GLU A 508 5.40 20.19 45.77
N GLU A 509 6.35 19.39 46.27
CA GLU A 509 7.66 19.84 46.77
C GLU A 509 8.58 20.41 45.68
N ARG A 510 8.28 20.15 44.39
CA ARG A 510 9.07 20.61 43.25
C ARG A 510 8.48 21.85 42.57
N LEU A 511 7.33 22.35 43.04
CA LEU A 511 6.75 23.58 42.53
C LEU A 511 7.65 24.79 42.84
N VAL A 512 7.62 25.78 41.95
CA VAL A 512 8.43 26.99 42.11
C VAL A 512 7.91 27.83 43.28
N THR A 513 8.81 28.14 44.23
CA THR A 513 8.50 28.98 45.39
C THR A 513 9.24 30.33 45.39
N ARG A 514 10.28 30.45 44.56
CA ARG A 514 11.05 31.67 44.33
C ARG A 514 11.76 31.65 42.99
N ILE A 515 11.78 32.79 42.29
CA ILE A 515 12.66 33.06 41.16
C ILE A 515 13.28 34.44 41.36
N GLY A 516 14.60 34.52 41.44
CA GLY A 516 15.30 35.78 41.70
C GLY A 516 14.81 36.44 43.01
N THR A 517 14.27 37.66 42.90
CA THR A 517 13.72 38.46 44.00
C THR A 517 12.23 38.20 44.27
N VAL A 518 11.51 37.54 43.34
CA VAL A 518 10.08 37.25 43.45
C VAL A 518 9.90 35.94 44.22
N THR A 519 9.12 35.99 45.31
CA THR A 519 8.91 34.88 46.26
C THR A 519 7.42 34.58 46.42
N ALA A 520 7.08 33.42 46.99
CA ALA A 520 5.71 33.09 47.38
C ALA A 520 5.02 34.20 48.21
N ARG A 521 5.77 34.86 49.11
CA ARG A 521 5.24 35.99 49.90
C ARG A 521 4.88 37.20 49.03
N SER A 522 5.66 37.45 47.99
CA SER A 522 5.44 38.62 47.12
C SER A 522 4.16 38.53 46.30
N VAL A 523 3.67 37.32 46.01
CA VAL A 523 2.46 37.08 45.18
C VAL A 523 1.26 36.61 46.00
N ALA A 524 1.37 36.57 47.33
CA ALA A 524 0.32 36.03 48.21
C ALA A 524 -0.99 36.82 48.12
N ALA A 525 -0.92 38.13 47.82
CA ALA A 525 -2.12 38.95 47.61
C ALA A 525 -2.88 38.53 46.34
N ASP A 526 -2.17 38.29 45.23
CA ASP A 526 -2.79 37.87 43.96
C ASP A 526 -3.42 36.46 44.09
N VAL A 527 -2.79 35.56 44.86
CA VAL A 527 -3.35 34.23 45.15
C VAL A 527 -4.64 34.33 45.98
N ALA A 528 -4.72 35.28 46.91
CA ALA A 528 -5.89 35.46 47.78
C ALA A 528 -7.12 36.02 47.05
N GLU A 529 -6.96 36.58 45.84
CA GLU A 529 -8.09 37.03 45.00
C GLU A 529 -8.86 35.86 44.37
N VAL A 530 -8.26 34.67 44.29
CA VAL A 530 -8.92 33.47 43.77
C VAL A 530 -9.57 32.71 44.92
N ASN A 531 -10.88 32.45 44.82
CA ASN A 531 -11.57 31.61 45.78
C ASN A 531 -11.17 30.13 45.59
N THR A 532 -10.39 29.60 46.53
CA THR A 532 -9.82 28.24 46.47
C THR A 532 -10.44 27.28 47.51
N GLU A 533 -11.47 27.69 48.26
CA GLU A 533 -12.00 26.92 49.41
C GLU A 533 -12.54 25.54 49.03
N ALA A 534 -13.16 25.41 47.86
CA ALA A 534 -13.76 24.17 47.35
C ALA A 534 -12.91 23.48 46.26
N LEU A 535 -11.63 23.84 46.13
CA LEU A 535 -10.73 23.34 45.10
C LEU A 535 -9.67 22.39 45.69
N PRO A 536 -8.96 21.57 44.87
CA PRO A 536 -7.90 20.70 45.36
C PRO A 536 -6.82 21.46 46.15
N ALA A 537 -6.30 20.86 47.23
CA ALA A 537 -5.39 21.51 48.17
C ALA A 537 -4.08 22.04 47.54
N ILE A 538 -3.67 21.49 46.39
CA ILE A 538 -2.49 21.92 45.64
C ILE A 538 -2.69 23.22 44.86
N VAL A 539 -3.94 23.64 44.60
CA VAL A 539 -4.27 24.78 43.73
C VAL A 539 -3.61 26.08 44.18
N PRO A 540 -3.67 26.51 45.46
CA PRO A 540 -2.99 27.74 45.90
C PRO A 540 -1.48 27.74 45.61
N ARG A 541 -0.81 26.58 45.66
CA ARG A 541 0.62 26.47 45.36
C ARG A 541 0.90 26.57 43.85
N LEU A 542 0.03 25.99 43.01
CA LEU A 542 0.11 26.15 41.56
C LEU A 542 -0.17 27.60 41.11
N LEU A 543 -1.07 28.31 41.78
CA LEU A 543 -1.29 29.74 41.56
C LEU A 543 -0.08 30.56 42.00
N THR A 544 0.50 30.23 43.16
CA THR A 544 1.74 30.87 43.64
C THR A 544 2.87 30.75 42.61
N GLU A 545 3.10 29.54 42.07
CA GLU A 545 4.06 29.32 40.98
C GLU A 545 3.75 30.20 39.76
N HIS A 546 2.49 30.23 39.31
CA HIS A 546 2.07 31.03 38.15
C HIS A 546 2.38 32.51 38.33
N PHE A 547 1.96 33.12 39.45
CA PHE A 547 2.18 34.54 39.69
C PHE A 547 3.66 34.89 39.87
N ILE A 548 4.49 33.99 40.39
CA ILE A 548 5.95 34.20 40.45
C ILE A 548 6.52 34.28 39.03
N VAL A 549 6.18 33.30 38.17
CA VAL A 549 6.69 33.29 36.80
C VAL A 549 6.17 34.49 36.01
N ASP A 550 4.87 34.80 36.14
CA ASP A 550 4.23 35.95 35.50
C ASP A 550 4.91 37.27 35.85
N ARG A 551 5.14 37.53 37.14
CA ARG A 551 5.80 38.77 37.60
C ARG A 551 7.26 38.87 37.14
N VAL A 552 8.02 37.77 37.20
CA VAL A 552 9.41 37.76 36.70
C VAL A 552 9.46 38.03 35.19
N ARG A 553 8.50 37.49 34.44
CA ARG A 553 8.38 37.73 32.99
C ARG A 553 7.85 39.12 32.66
N ALA A 554 6.99 39.70 33.50
CA ALA A 554 6.58 41.09 33.40
C ALA A 554 7.78 42.03 33.51
N ASP A 555 8.68 41.76 34.46
CA ASP A 555 9.92 42.51 34.69
C ASP A 555 11.05 42.17 33.68
N GLN A 556 10.76 41.33 32.68
CA GLN A 556 11.73 40.83 31.68
C GLN A 556 13.01 40.22 32.30
N SER A 557 12.90 39.70 33.51
CA SER A 557 14.03 39.13 34.25
C SER A 557 14.28 37.67 33.85
N PRO A 558 15.54 37.18 33.95
CA PRO A 558 15.84 35.77 33.70
C PRO A 558 15.19 34.88 34.75
N LEU A 559 14.75 33.67 34.34
CA LEU A 559 14.19 32.66 35.26
C LEU A 559 15.27 31.95 36.09
N SER A 560 16.16 32.72 36.71
CA SER A 560 17.28 32.19 37.50
C SER A 560 17.77 33.22 38.52
N PRO A 561 18.22 32.81 39.72
CA PRO A 561 18.16 31.45 40.28
C PRO A 561 16.72 31.09 40.73
N VAL A 562 16.35 29.80 40.61
CA VAL A 562 15.01 29.26 40.92
C VAL A 562 15.06 28.28 42.10
N ASP A 563 14.11 28.39 43.03
CA ASP A 563 13.85 27.38 44.06
C ASP A 563 12.66 26.52 43.62
N GLY A 564 12.93 25.27 43.27
CA GLY A 564 11.96 24.33 42.67
C GLY A 564 12.41 23.87 41.27
N LEU A 565 11.49 23.31 40.49
CA LEU A 565 11.66 22.96 39.09
C LEU A 565 10.67 23.75 38.24
N LEU A 566 11.17 24.45 37.21
CA LEU A 566 10.30 25.16 36.27
C LEU A 566 9.31 24.18 35.59
N PRO A 567 8.09 24.62 35.28
CA PRO A 567 7.16 23.80 34.50
C PRO A 567 7.70 23.55 33.09
N GLU A 568 7.37 22.39 32.53
CA GLU A 568 7.72 21.99 31.15
C GLU A 568 7.20 23.01 30.13
N TYR A 569 5.94 23.45 30.31
CA TYR A 569 5.26 24.40 29.43
C TYR A 569 4.97 25.73 30.14
N GLY A 570 4.72 26.78 29.36
CA GLY A 570 4.23 28.07 29.88
C GLY A 570 5.27 28.92 30.61
N THR A 571 6.56 28.76 30.29
CA THR A 571 7.68 29.58 30.85
C THR A 571 8.21 30.64 29.88
N ARG A 572 7.80 30.60 28.61
CA ARG A 572 8.20 31.53 27.54
C ARG A 572 7.19 32.67 27.42
N THR A 573 7.64 33.81 26.89
CA THR A 573 6.72 34.90 26.51
C THR A 573 5.80 34.41 25.40
N TRP A 574 4.51 34.70 25.52
CA TRP A 574 3.52 34.30 24.54
C TRP A 574 3.75 34.95 23.17
N ARG A 575 3.57 34.14 22.13
CA ARG A 575 3.34 34.55 20.75
C ARG A 575 2.13 33.75 20.26
N GLN A 576 1.35 34.32 19.35
CA GLN A 576 0.16 33.65 18.87
C GLN A 576 0.57 32.37 18.11
N PRO A 577 0.24 31.17 18.64
CA PRO A 577 0.77 29.91 18.12
C PRO A 577 0.23 29.65 16.72
N TRP A 578 0.83 28.77 15.94
CA TRP A 578 0.25 28.21 14.72
C TRP A 578 0.48 26.69 14.74
N GLN A 579 -0.59 25.92 14.61
CA GLN A 579 -0.52 24.45 14.62
C GLN A 579 -1.49 23.92 13.56
N PRO A 580 -1.01 23.70 12.32
CA PRO A 580 -1.84 23.24 11.23
C PRO A 580 -2.45 21.87 11.60
N LEU A 581 -3.76 21.73 11.40
CA LEU A 581 -4.52 20.55 11.79
C LEU A 581 -5.17 19.88 10.58
N PHE A 582 -5.85 20.66 9.73
CA PHE A 582 -6.57 20.13 8.58
C PHE A 582 -6.01 20.66 7.26
N LEU A 583 -5.99 19.78 6.27
CA LEU A 583 -6.02 20.13 4.87
C LEU A 583 -7.48 20.12 4.41
N ALA A 584 -7.98 21.25 3.94
CA ALA A 584 -9.29 21.34 3.28
C ALA A 584 -9.09 21.64 1.81
N TRP A 585 -9.76 20.90 0.93
CA TRP A 585 -9.64 21.07 -0.52
C TRP A 585 -10.95 20.86 -1.24
N ARG A 586 -11.09 21.55 -2.37
CA ARG A 586 -12.17 21.42 -3.33
C ARG A 586 -11.59 21.55 -4.73
N ALA A 587 -11.90 20.60 -5.59
CA ALA A 587 -11.40 20.56 -6.95
C ALA A 587 -12.52 20.20 -7.94
N ASP A 588 -12.41 20.71 -9.15
CA ASP A 588 -13.22 20.26 -10.27
C ASP A 588 -12.48 19.12 -10.96
N TYR A 589 -13.13 17.97 -11.07
CA TYR A 589 -12.62 16.83 -11.81
C TYR A 589 -13.30 16.77 -13.18
N LYS A 590 -12.52 16.89 -14.25
CA LYS A 590 -12.96 16.77 -15.64
C LYS A 590 -12.58 15.39 -16.16
N ALA A 591 -13.56 14.50 -16.26
CA ALA A 591 -13.33 13.16 -16.80
C ALA A 591 -12.97 13.24 -18.28
N ILE A 592 -12.06 12.38 -18.72
CA ILE A 592 -11.72 12.16 -20.13
C ILE A 592 -12.03 10.69 -20.42
N ASP A 593 -13.03 10.46 -21.27
CA ASP A 593 -13.43 9.12 -21.68
C ASP A 593 -12.25 8.32 -22.24
N TYR A 594 -12.20 7.01 -22.01
CA TYR A 594 -11.14 6.17 -22.57
C TYR A 594 -11.23 6.10 -24.11
N ALA A 595 -12.45 5.93 -24.61
CA ALA A 595 -12.80 5.93 -26.02
C ALA A 595 -14.21 6.52 -26.21
N ASP A 596 -14.48 7.07 -27.40
CA ASP A 596 -15.80 7.57 -27.75
C ASP A 596 -16.82 6.45 -28.04
N ALA A 597 -18.07 6.81 -28.28
CA ALA A 597 -19.13 5.86 -28.63
C ALA A 597 -18.89 5.09 -29.95
N ASN A 598 -18.01 5.58 -30.82
CA ASN A 598 -17.61 4.94 -32.08
C ASN A 598 -16.37 4.04 -31.90
N GLY A 599 -15.77 4.01 -30.71
CA GLY A 599 -14.57 3.23 -30.38
C GLY A 599 -13.24 3.95 -30.66
N GLU A 600 -13.24 5.24 -30.98
CA GLU A 600 -12.03 6.04 -31.13
C GLU A 600 -11.38 6.29 -29.75
N ARG A 601 -10.14 5.83 -29.56
CA ARG A 601 -9.41 5.97 -28.29
C ARG A 601 -8.86 7.39 -28.11
N HIS A 602 -9.08 7.97 -26.94
CA HIS A 602 -8.52 9.26 -26.52
C HIS A 602 -7.18 9.14 -25.78
N TRP A 603 -6.84 7.92 -25.36
CA TRP A 603 -5.59 7.58 -24.68
C TRP A 603 -4.77 6.60 -25.51
N GLU A 604 -3.46 6.82 -25.58
CA GLU A 604 -2.52 5.98 -26.30
C GLU A 604 -1.45 5.44 -25.37
N PHE A 605 -1.26 4.11 -25.37
CA PHE A 605 -0.20 3.47 -24.61
C PHE A 605 1.13 3.61 -25.35
N ASP A 606 2.14 4.20 -24.69
CA ASP A 606 3.47 4.44 -25.26
C ASP A 606 4.46 3.29 -25.03
N GLY A 607 4.01 2.20 -24.39
CA GLY A 607 4.84 1.07 -23.97
C GLY A 607 5.15 1.04 -22.47
N GLN A 608 4.92 2.16 -21.76
CA GLN A 608 5.07 2.24 -20.30
C GLN A 608 3.84 2.87 -19.62
N ARG A 609 3.30 3.95 -20.19
CA ARG A 609 2.12 4.66 -19.65
C ARG A 609 1.16 5.06 -20.76
N TYR A 610 -0.04 5.48 -20.36
CA TYR A 610 -1.02 6.07 -21.27
C TYR A 610 -0.79 7.58 -21.38
N ARG A 611 -0.75 8.09 -22.61
CA ARG A 611 -0.70 9.52 -22.92
C ARG A 611 -2.01 10.00 -23.53
N TRP A 612 -2.44 11.18 -23.14
CA TRP A 612 -3.65 11.79 -23.67
C TRP A 612 -3.40 12.37 -25.07
N ARG A 613 -4.34 12.12 -26.00
CA ARG A 613 -4.26 12.60 -27.39
C ARG A 613 -4.77 14.03 -27.60
N GLY A 614 -5.29 14.69 -26.55
CA GLY A 614 -5.91 16.01 -26.67
C GLY A 614 -7.34 15.99 -27.21
N THR A 615 -7.93 14.80 -27.33
CA THR A 615 -9.32 14.58 -27.79
C THR A 615 -10.17 13.98 -26.67
N GLY A 616 -11.50 13.98 -26.85
CA GLY A 616 -12.45 13.48 -25.85
C GLY A 616 -13.19 14.60 -25.12
N ARG A 617 -14.38 14.27 -24.62
CA ARG A 617 -15.21 15.20 -23.85
C ARG A 617 -14.54 15.46 -22.51
N HIS A 618 -14.34 16.73 -22.17
CA HIS A 618 -13.72 17.17 -20.90
C HIS A 618 -14.50 18.32 -20.24
N ASP A 619 -15.66 18.68 -20.79
CA ASP A 619 -16.59 19.65 -20.21
C ASP A 619 -17.52 19.02 -19.16
N TYR A 620 -17.43 17.70 -18.99
CA TYR A 620 -18.25 16.93 -18.08
C TYR A 620 -17.42 16.57 -16.84
N GLY A 621 -17.89 17.00 -15.67
CA GLY A 621 -17.11 16.91 -14.45
C GLY A 621 -17.89 17.32 -13.21
N GLY A 622 -17.58 16.67 -12.09
CA GLY A 622 -18.15 16.96 -10.79
C GLY A 622 -17.16 17.69 -9.89
N THR A 623 -17.68 18.45 -8.94
CA THR A 623 -16.89 18.97 -7.84
C THR A 623 -16.68 17.88 -6.81
N ILE A 624 -15.41 17.69 -6.43
CA ILE A 624 -14.95 16.79 -5.40
C ILE A 624 -14.28 17.59 -4.30
N SER A 625 -14.41 17.13 -3.06
CA SER A 625 -13.84 17.83 -1.91
C SER A 625 -13.50 16.89 -0.78
N GLY A 626 -12.56 17.27 0.06
CA GLY A 626 -12.20 16.50 1.24
C GLY A 626 -11.61 17.38 2.33
N ARG A 627 -11.60 16.83 3.54
CA ARG A 627 -10.92 17.40 4.69
C ARG A 627 -10.17 16.29 5.40
N GLN A 628 -8.87 16.44 5.54
CA GLN A 628 -8.00 15.43 6.14
C GLN A 628 -7.14 16.04 7.24
N ILE A 629 -6.80 15.25 8.25
CA ILE A 629 -5.85 15.65 9.30
C ILE A 629 -4.44 15.61 8.70
N LEU A 630 -3.68 16.67 8.90
CA LEU A 630 -2.30 16.77 8.41
C LEU A 630 -1.33 15.99 9.31
N THR A 631 -0.35 15.33 8.69
CA THR A 631 0.68 14.55 9.39
C THR A 631 2.06 14.77 8.77
N PRO A 632 3.16 14.77 9.54
CA PRO A 632 4.53 14.91 9.05
C PRO A 632 5.07 13.60 8.45
N THR A 633 4.26 12.91 7.64
CA THR A 633 4.52 11.54 7.19
C THR A 633 5.75 11.42 6.28
N SER A 634 6.06 12.44 5.46
CA SER A 634 7.20 12.44 4.54
C SER A 634 8.54 12.20 5.24
N GLY A 635 8.83 12.97 6.29
CA GLY A 635 10.10 12.89 7.04
C GLY A 635 10.28 11.52 7.70
N PHE A 636 9.24 10.99 8.35
CA PHE A 636 9.26 9.66 8.97
C PHE A 636 9.47 8.53 7.95
N VAL A 637 8.76 8.56 6.82
CA VAL A 637 8.89 7.53 5.77
C VAL A 637 10.30 7.53 5.18
N THR A 638 10.84 8.72 4.91
CA THR A 638 12.16 8.88 4.30
C THR A 638 13.28 8.51 5.28
N ALA A 639 13.15 8.88 6.56
CA ALA A 639 14.06 8.44 7.62
C ALA A 639 14.04 6.91 7.81
N GLY A 640 12.86 6.29 7.81
CA GLY A 640 12.75 4.83 7.88
C GLY A 640 13.37 4.12 6.67
N ARG A 641 13.26 4.70 5.47
CA ARG A 641 13.95 4.21 4.26
C ARG A 641 15.47 4.36 4.36
N LEU A 642 15.96 5.47 4.95
CA LEU A 642 17.38 5.65 5.22
C LEU A 642 17.90 4.59 6.18
N ASP A 643 17.17 4.31 7.27
CA ASP A 643 17.50 3.28 8.24
C ASP A 643 17.53 1.88 7.58
N ALA A 644 16.56 1.59 6.70
CA ALA A 644 16.52 0.34 5.93
C ALA A 644 17.67 0.21 4.92
N TYR A 645 18.01 1.30 4.23
CA TYR A 645 19.15 1.36 3.29
C TYR A 645 20.47 1.21 4.04
N ALA A 646 20.63 1.81 5.22
CA ALA A 646 21.83 1.69 6.04
C ALA A 646 21.98 0.32 6.73
N LYS A 647 20.91 -0.47 6.78
CA LYS A 647 20.88 -1.77 7.45
C LYS A 647 21.91 -2.72 6.83
N ASP A 648 22.71 -3.35 7.68
CA ASP A 648 23.74 -4.35 7.32
C ASP A 648 24.88 -3.87 6.41
N ARG A 649 24.91 -2.58 6.03
CA ARG A 649 26.02 -1.97 5.28
C ARG A 649 27.08 -1.38 6.21
N LYS A 650 28.34 -1.73 5.94
CA LYS A 650 29.51 -1.35 6.75
C LYS A 650 30.38 -0.29 6.09
N ASP A 651 30.10 -0.01 4.83
CA ASP A 651 30.77 0.96 3.96
C ASP A 651 30.27 2.39 4.15
N LEU A 652 29.11 2.58 4.79
CA LEU A 652 28.50 3.89 5.05
C LEU A 652 29.02 4.54 6.35
N ASP A 653 29.17 5.86 6.34
CA ASP A 653 29.50 6.66 7.53
C ASP A 653 28.29 6.84 8.44
N ARG A 654 28.35 6.27 9.65
CA ARG A 654 27.23 6.31 10.61
C ARG A 654 26.91 7.71 11.11
N GLU A 655 27.90 8.58 11.28
CA GLU A 655 27.65 9.95 11.75
C GLU A 655 26.90 10.77 10.69
N ALA A 656 27.24 10.56 9.41
CA ALA A 656 26.52 11.15 8.29
C ALA A 656 25.07 10.64 8.19
N ILE A 657 24.84 9.33 8.37
CA ILE A 657 23.48 8.75 8.39
C ILE A 657 22.65 9.32 9.53
N ASP A 658 23.21 9.40 10.74
CA ASP A 658 22.51 9.99 11.90
C ASP A 658 22.22 11.49 11.71
N ALA A 659 23.11 12.22 11.02
CA ALA A 659 22.88 13.61 10.65
C ALA A 659 21.75 13.76 9.62
N LEU A 660 21.77 12.96 8.55
CA LEU A 660 20.71 12.93 7.53
C LEU A 660 19.37 12.55 8.14
N ARG A 661 19.34 11.54 9.01
CA ARG A 661 18.12 11.12 9.73
C ARG A 661 17.51 12.27 10.52
N ARG A 662 18.32 13.06 11.23
CA ARG A 662 17.84 14.26 11.94
C ARG A 662 17.31 15.31 10.99
N ILE A 663 18.02 15.61 9.90
CA ILE A 663 17.56 16.56 8.88
C ILE A 663 16.19 16.16 8.33
N LEU A 664 16.00 14.89 7.97
CA LEU A 664 14.74 14.38 7.43
C LEU A 664 13.57 14.49 8.43
N LEU A 665 13.82 14.23 9.72
CA LEU A 665 12.79 14.34 10.76
C LEU A 665 12.48 15.79 11.15
N GLU A 666 13.44 16.70 11.03
CA GLU A 666 13.29 18.13 11.35
C GLU A 666 12.77 18.96 10.16
N THR A 667 12.66 18.36 8.96
CA THR A 667 12.13 19.03 7.78
C THR A 667 10.64 19.31 7.96
N ASP A 668 10.22 20.57 7.79
CA ASP A 668 8.83 21.02 7.91
C ASP A 668 8.01 20.62 6.69
N GLU A 669 7.70 19.33 6.63
CA GLU A 669 6.91 18.69 5.58
C GLU A 669 5.68 18.01 6.19
N LEU A 670 4.50 18.48 5.80
CA LEU A 670 3.23 17.83 6.10
C LEU A 670 2.68 17.21 4.83
N SER A 671 2.19 15.99 4.92
CA SER A 671 1.56 15.32 3.78
C SER A 671 0.28 14.62 4.16
N GLN A 672 -0.62 14.53 3.19
CA GLN A 672 -1.85 13.77 3.35
C GLN A 672 -2.38 13.28 2.01
N ARG A 673 -2.90 12.05 2.01
CA ARG A 673 -3.64 11.49 0.87
C ARG A 673 -4.97 12.22 0.74
N LEU A 674 -5.41 12.49 -0.49
CA LEU A 674 -6.73 13.06 -0.77
C LEU A 674 -7.81 11.98 -0.62
N ASP A 675 -7.88 11.37 0.56
CA ASP A 675 -8.72 10.21 0.83
C ASP A 675 -10.18 10.48 0.44
N GLY A 676 -10.75 9.56 -0.34
CA GLY A 676 -12.10 9.65 -0.87
C GLY A 676 -12.19 10.32 -2.24
N PHE A 677 -11.07 10.71 -2.86
CA PHE A 677 -11.02 11.28 -4.21
C PHE A 677 -11.57 10.30 -5.25
N SER A 678 -10.98 9.10 -5.34
CA SER A 678 -11.37 8.08 -6.31
C SER A 678 -12.74 7.50 -5.98
N ALA A 679 -13.09 7.42 -4.69
CA ALA A 679 -14.42 7.02 -4.24
C ALA A 679 -15.50 7.98 -4.73
N GLN A 680 -15.31 9.30 -4.57
CA GLN A 680 -16.29 10.30 -5.01
C GLN A 680 -16.53 10.28 -6.52
N ILE A 681 -15.47 10.08 -7.32
CA ILE A 681 -15.55 9.92 -8.78
C ILE A 681 -16.30 8.63 -9.15
N GLY A 682 -16.16 7.59 -8.32
CA GLY A 682 -16.97 6.37 -8.38
C GLY A 682 -18.36 6.49 -7.72
N GLN A 683 -18.82 7.69 -7.32
CA GLN A 683 -20.08 7.94 -6.60
C GLN A 683 -20.20 7.31 -5.20
N ARG A 684 -19.10 7.25 -4.44
CA ARG A 684 -19.07 6.80 -3.04
C ARG A 684 -18.56 7.90 -2.11
N LEU A 685 -18.99 7.87 -0.86
CA LEU A 685 -18.54 8.74 0.23
C LEU A 685 -17.94 7.85 1.33
N ILE A 686 -16.62 7.96 1.52
CA ILE A 686 -15.90 7.28 2.60
C ILE A 686 -16.13 8.02 3.91
N GLY A 687 -16.14 7.30 5.04
CA GLY A 687 -16.20 7.91 6.37
C GLY A 687 -17.59 8.44 6.73
N SER A 688 -18.64 7.91 6.09
CA SER A 688 -20.03 8.31 6.37
C SER A 688 -20.48 7.92 7.78
N GLY A 689 -19.91 6.85 8.34
CA GLY A 689 -20.31 6.28 9.63
C GLY A 689 -21.70 5.62 9.59
N LEU A 690 -22.27 5.41 8.39
CA LEU A 690 -23.56 4.78 8.19
C LEU A 690 -23.46 3.27 8.39
N ARG A 691 -23.94 2.78 9.54
CA ARG A 691 -24.02 1.33 9.81
C ARG A 691 -25.44 0.79 9.79
N PRO A 692 -25.69 -0.37 9.15
CA PRO A 692 -26.99 -1.03 9.19
C PRO A 692 -27.34 -1.48 10.61
N HIS A 693 -28.64 -1.54 10.91
CA HIS A 693 -29.18 -1.97 12.20
C HIS A 693 -30.51 -2.72 11.98
N GLY A 694 -30.94 -3.49 12.99
CA GLY A 694 -32.11 -4.36 12.90
C GLY A 694 -31.81 -5.63 12.10
N ASP A 695 -32.86 -6.27 11.59
CA ASP A 695 -32.76 -7.61 10.96
C ASP A 695 -31.81 -7.63 9.75
N LEU A 696 -31.79 -6.55 8.97
CA LEU A 696 -30.90 -6.39 7.80
C LEU A 696 -29.42 -6.23 8.14
N ALA A 697 -29.06 -5.94 9.40
CA ALA A 697 -27.66 -5.78 9.78
C ALA A 697 -26.88 -7.09 9.61
N ALA A 698 -27.50 -8.24 9.87
CA ALA A 698 -26.86 -9.55 9.69
C ALA A 698 -26.60 -9.85 8.20
N ASP A 699 -27.51 -9.45 7.31
CA ASP A 699 -27.39 -9.68 5.88
C ASP A 699 -26.36 -8.76 5.23
N ILE A 700 -26.41 -7.47 5.56
CA ILE A 700 -25.51 -6.43 5.03
C ILE A 700 -24.10 -6.53 5.65
N GLY A 701 -23.99 -6.95 6.92
CA GLY A 701 -22.74 -6.92 7.69
C GLY A 701 -22.34 -5.50 8.09
N ASP A 702 -21.04 -5.21 8.14
CA ASP A 702 -20.53 -3.89 8.55
C ASP A 702 -20.88 -2.76 7.57
N GLY A 703 -21.24 -3.08 6.32
CA GLY A 703 -21.86 -2.20 5.32
C GLY A 703 -20.99 -1.06 4.76
N ASP A 704 -20.07 -0.46 5.54
CA ASP A 704 -19.33 0.75 5.15
C ASP A 704 -18.03 0.47 4.39
N SER A 705 -17.70 -0.78 4.07
CA SER A 705 -16.42 -1.15 3.45
C SER A 705 -16.20 -0.53 2.07
N ALA A 706 -17.27 -0.24 1.33
CA ALA A 706 -17.22 0.41 0.01
C ALA A 706 -17.56 1.92 0.05
N GLY A 707 -17.97 2.44 1.21
CA GLY A 707 -18.48 3.81 1.38
C GLY A 707 -19.95 4.00 0.98
N ALA A 708 -20.60 5.01 1.53
CA ALA A 708 -22.01 5.30 1.27
C ALA A 708 -22.25 5.85 -0.15
N PRO A 709 -23.41 5.57 -0.78
CA PRO A 709 -23.66 6.00 -2.15
C PRO A 709 -23.84 7.52 -2.26
N ARG A 710 -23.31 8.12 -3.32
CA ARG A 710 -23.48 9.53 -3.73
C ARG A 710 -24.37 9.57 -4.99
N PRO A 711 -25.70 9.55 -4.84
CA PRO A 711 -26.65 9.32 -5.94
C PRO A 711 -26.91 10.55 -6.85
N GLY A 712 -26.14 11.63 -6.69
CA GLY A 712 -26.40 12.91 -7.36
C GLY A 712 -27.67 13.64 -6.88
N ILE A 713 -27.98 14.74 -7.57
CA ILE A 713 -29.19 15.55 -7.35
C ILE A 713 -30.28 15.02 -8.29
N PHE A 714 -31.53 14.95 -7.80
CA PHE A 714 -32.70 14.62 -8.63
C PHE A 714 -33.55 15.86 -8.89
N PRO A 715 -34.28 15.92 -10.03
CA PRO A 715 -35.11 17.07 -10.37
C PRO A 715 -36.18 17.35 -9.31
N ALA A 716 -36.42 18.63 -9.00
CA ALA A 716 -37.43 19.00 -8.01
C ALA A 716 -38.85 18.79 -8.57
N GLU A 717 -39.00 19.00 -9.88
CA GLU A 717 -40.26 18.89 -10.61
C GLU A 717 -40.16 17.83 -11.72
N GLU A 718 -41.26 17.14 -12.03
CA GLU A 718 -41.25 16.03 -13.02
C GLU A 718 -40.88 16.46 -14.46
N TRP A 719 -41.02 17.75 -14.79
CA TRP A 719 -40.71 18.30 -16.11
C TRP A 719 -39.26 18.76 -16.28
N GLU A 720 -38.50 18.82 -15.18
CA GLU A 720 -37.08 19.13 -15.21
C GLU A 720 -36.26 17.93 -15.72
N SER A 721 -35.22 18.20 -16.49
CA SER A 721 -34.36 17.14 -17.01
C SER A 721 -33.42 16.61 -15.93
N TRP A 722 -33.31 15.28 -15.85
CA TRP A 722 -32.27 14.64 -15.05
C TRP A 722 -30.90 15.07 -15.53
N MET A 723 -30.04 15.46 -14.58
CA MET A 723 -28.63 15.66 -14.88
C MET A 723 -28.02 14.31 -15.31
N PRO A 724 -27.04 14.29 -16.24
CA PRO A 724 -26.31 13.07 -16.54
C PRO A 724 -25.58 12.58 -15.28
N SER A 725 -25.33 11.27 -15.19
CA SER A 725 -24.60 10.67 -14.07
C SER A 725 -23.10 10.97 -14.16
N ASP A 726 -22.51 11.43 -13.06
CA ASP A 726 -21.08 11.73 -12.93
C ASP A 726 -20.23 10.49 -12.65
N PHE A 727 -20.85 9.30 -12.60
CA PHE A 727 -20.18 8.02 -12.37
C PHE A 727 -19.07 7.75 -13.38
N GLN A 728 -17.86 7.48 -12.87
CA GLN A 728 -16.76 6.98 -13.67
C GLN A 728 -16.34 5.59 -13.20
N GLN A 729 -15.89 4.78 -14.15
CA GLN A 729 -15.27 3.46 -13.88
C GLN A 729 -13.74 3.54 -13.87
N LEU A 730 -13.18 4.59 -14.48
CA LEU A 730 -11.77 4.88 -14.58
C LEU A 730 -11.45 6.24 -13.96
N ARG A 731 -10.30 6.33 -13.32
CA ARG A 731 -9.67 7.63 -13.04
C ARG A 731 -8.83 8.00 -14.25
N ALA A 732 -9.38 8.84 -15.12
CA ALA A 732 -8.74 9.33 -16.34
C ALA A 732 -9.28 10.73 -16.60
N GLY A 733 -8.48 11.77 -16.40
CA GLY A 733 -9.00 13.13 -16.45
C GLY A 733 -8.05 14.22 -16.00
N LEU A 734 -8.59 15.42 -15.87
CA LEU A 734 -7.89 16.60 -15.39
C LEU A 734 -8.49 17.07 -14.07
N VAL A 735 -7.64 17.47 -13.13
CA VAL A 735 -8.03 18.06 -11.85
C VAL A 735 -7.63 19.52 -11.83
N GLU A 736 -8.56 20.38 -11.45
CA GLU A 736 -8.33 21.81 -11.22
C GLU A 736 -8.72 22.14 -9.77
N PHE A 737 -7.74 22.46 -8.91
CA PHE A 737 -8.01 22.89 -7.54
C PHE A 737 -8.69 24.27 -7.55
N ARG A 738 -9.87 24.35 -6.93
CA ARG A 738 -10.66 25.57 -6.79
C ARG A 738 -10.40 26.26 -5.46
N GLU A 739 -10.35 25.47 -4.39
CA GLU A 739 -10.08 25.94 -3.04
C GLU A 739 -9.11 24.97 -2.37
N LEU A 740 -8.06 25.49 -1.74
CA LEU A 740 -7.08 24.72 -0.98
C LEU A 740 -6.64 25.55 0.22
N ALA A 741 -6.85 25.02 1.42
CA ALA A 741 -6.54 25.73 2.66
C ALA A 741 -5.98 24.80 3.74
N ILE A 742 -4.99 25.30 4.47
CA ILE A 742 -4.46 24.68 5.68
C ILE A 742 -5.15 25.35 6.87
N VAL A 743 -5.89 24.59 7.68
CA VAL A 743 -6.66 25.11 8.81
C VAL A 743 -6.02 24.64 10.12
N ASP A 744 -5.76 25.57 11.03
CA ASP A 744 -5.22 25.26 12.35
C ASP A 744 -6.29 24.87 13.37
N ARG A 745 -5.85 24.52 14.57
CA ARG A 745 -6.75 24.15 15.67
C ARG A 745 -7.77 25.21 16.12
N PHE A 746 -7.49 26.49 15.88
CA PHE A 746 -8.42 27.58 16.18
C PHE A 746 -9.29 27.94 14.97
N GLY A 747 -9.10 27.29 13.82
CA GLY A 747 -9.79 27.57 12.58
C GLY A 747 -9.27 28.80 11.84
N ARG A 748 -8.05 29.27 12.12
CA ARG A 748 -7.33 30.15 11.21
C ARG A 748 -6.86 29.33 10.02
N ALA A 749 -6.93 29.90 8.82
CA ALA A 749 -6.63 29.21 7.59
C ALA A 749 -5.64 29.99 6.73
N VAL A 750 -4.56 29.34 6.30
CA VAL A 750 -3.74 29.83 5.20
C VAL A 750 -4.37 29.31 3.91
N VAL A 751 -4.92 30.21 3.10
CA VAL A 751 -5.56 29.83 1.83
C VAL A 751 -4.51 29.86 0.73
N LEU A 752 -4.21 28.70 0.19
CA LEU A 752 -3.22 28.49 -0.88
C LEU A 752 -3.83 28.74 -2.26
N VAL A 753 -5.12 28.42 -2.40
CA VAL A 753 -5.89 28.66 -3.61
C VAL A 753 -7.25 29.21 -3.22
N GLU A 754 -7.55 30.44 -3.65
CA GLU A 754 -8.90 31.03 -3.62
C GLU A 754 -9.56 31.00 -5.01
N HIS A 755 -8.75 31.13 -6.06
CA HIS A 755 -9.15 31.02 -7.45
C HIS A 755 -8.07 30.24 -8.22
N ALA A 756 -8.47 29.41 -9.17
CA ALA A 756 -7.57 28.47 -9.83
C ALA A 756 -6.45 29.11 -10.70
N SER A 757 -6.37 30.44 -10.85
CA SER A 757 -5.36 31.12 -11.66
C SER A 757 -4.09 31.41 -10.87
N GLY A 758 -2.94 30.93 -11.35
CA GLY A 758 -1.62 31.23 -10.76
C GLY A 758 -1.21 30.32 -9.60
N PHE A 759 -1.81 29.13 -9.46
CA PHE A 759 -1.38 28.13 -8.48
C PHE A 759 -0.29 27.24 -9.07
N GLU A 760 0.94 27.41 -8.62
CA GLU A 760 2.06 26.55 -8.95
C GLU A 760 2.08 25.34 -8.00
N ILE A 761 2.23 24.14 -8.57
CA ILE A 761 2.28 22.89 -7.83
C ILE A 761 3.37 22.00 -8.41
N ALA A 762 4.27 21.54 -7.55
CA ALA A 762 5.30 20.59 -7.94
C ALA A 762 4.67 19.25 -8.28
N ARG A 763 5.00 18.69 -9.44
CA ARG A 763 4.34 17.47 -9.93
C ARG A 763 5.28 16.62 -10.77
N PRO A 764 5.17 15.28 -10.70
CA PRO A 764 5.94 14.39 -11.56
C PRO A 764 5.46 14.48 -13.02
N ASP A 765 6.28 14.01 -13.96
CA ASP A 765 5.99 13.99 -15.40
C ASP A 765 4.69 13.25 -15.78
N SER A 766 4.17 12.38 -14.92
CA SER A 766 2.90 11.66 -15.10
C SER A 766 1.67 12.53 -14.80
N PHE A 767 1.84 13.62 -14.05
CA PHE A 767 0.81 14.55 -13.63
C PHE A 767 0.76 15.81 -14.51
N VAL A 768 1.78 16.04 -15.34
CA VAL A 768 1.80 17.13 -16.32
C VAL A 768 0.85 16.77 -17.48
N PRO A 769 -0.10 17.67 -17.86
CA PRO A 769 -0.95 17.43 -19.02
C PRO A 769 -0.15 17.23 -20.31
N ASP A 770 -0.42 16.14 -21.04
CA ASP A 770 0.26 15.86 -22.32
C ASP A 770 -0.12 16.88 -23.41
N GLN A 771 -1.29 17.52 -23.28
CA GLN A 771 -1.85 18.51 -24.20
C GLN A 771 -2.47 19.67 -23.43
N ALA A 772 -2.51 20.86 -24.03
CA ALA A 772 -3.12 22.04 -23.43
C ALA A 772 -4.67 21.97 -23.53
N PRO A 773 -5.41 21.93 -22.41
CA PRO A 773 -6.86 21.89 -22.44
C PRO A 773 -7.44 23.28 -22.82
N GLY A 774 -8.05 23.37 -24.00
CA GLY A 774 -8.88 24.52 -24.39
C GLY A 774 -8.15 25.88 -24.46
N GLY A 775 -6.83 25.90 -24.67
CA GLY A 775 -6.04 27.14 -24.73
C GLY A 775 -5.80 27.84 -23.39
N ILE A 776 -6.10 27.18 -22.27
CA ILE A 776 -5.72 27.60 -20.91
C ILE A 776 -4.29 27.12 -20.63
N GLU A 777 -3.55 27.85 -19.81
CA GLU A 777 -2.20 27.44 -19.36
C GLU A 777 -2.25 26.04 -18.71
N PRO A 778 -1.48 25.07 -19.22
CA PRO A 778 -1.44 23.69 -18.71
C PRO A 778 -1.06 23.60 -17.23
N ASP A 779 -0.42 24.63 -16.68
CA ASP A 779 0.10 24.63 -15.32
C ASP A 779 -0.97 24.62 -14.23
N ARG A 780 -2.20 24.96 -14.62
CA ARG A 780 -3.37 24.96 -13.73
C ARG A 780 -3.99 23.58 -13.52
N PHE A 781 -3.60 22.59 -14.33
CA PHE A 781 -4.21 21.26 -14.33
C PHE A 781 -3.24 20.18 -13.88
N VAL A 782 -3.78 19.23 -13.13
CA VAL A 782 -3.14 17.95 -12.86
C VAL A 782 -3.78 16.88 -13.73
N GLN A 783 -3.01 16.24 -14.59
CA GLN A 783 -3.47 15.11 -15.38
C GLN A 783 -3.41 13.81 -14.57
N LEU A 784 -4.48 13.05 -14.60
CA LEU A 784 -4.54 11.69 -14.04
C LEU A 784 -4.64 10.71 -15.20
N THR A 785 -3.62 9.88 -15.38
CA THR A 785 -3.61 8.82 -16.38
C THR A 785 -4.61 7.72 -16.02
N PRO A 786 -5.18 6.99 -17.00
CA PRO A 786 -6.10 5.88 -16.77
C PRO A 786 -5.66 4.92 -15.66
N ARG A 787 -6.51 4.79 -14.65
CA ARG A 787 -6.45 3.79 -13.58
C ARG A 787 -7.83 3.17 -13.39
N ILE A 788 -7.89 1.86 -13.20
CA ILE A 788 -9.12 1.17 -12.87
C ILE A 788 -9.48 1.52 -11.41
N LEU A 789 -10.68 2.07 -11.18
CA LEU A 789 -11.11 2.51 -9.84
C LEU A 789 -11.45 1.34 -8.91
N GLN A 790 -11.87 0.21 -9.48
CA GLN A 790 -12.09 -1.03 -8.76
C GLN A 790 -10.77 -1.77 -8.60
N PRO A 791 -10.54 -2.46 -7.46
CA PRO A 791 -9.38 -3.33 -7.34
C PRO A 791 -9.30 -4.34 -8.48
N ALA A 792 -8.13 -4.44 -9.10
CA ALA A 792 -7.92 -5.28 -10.26
C ALA A 792 -6.49 -5.86 -10.27
N ARG A 793 -6.28 -6.96 -11.00
CA ARG A 793 -4.94 -7.55 -11.20
C ARG A 793 -4.70 -7.90 -12.65
N LEU A 794 -3.43 -7.83 -13.06
CA LEU A 794 -2.97 -8.41 -14.31
C LEU A 794 -2.58 -9.87 -14.02
N ALA A 795 -3.46 -10.79 -14.40
CA ALA A 795 -3.30 -12.21 -14.16
C ALA A 795 -2.46 -12.86 -15.28
N LEU A 796 -1.28 -13.38 -14.90
CA LEU A 796 -0.47 -14.26 -15.73
C LEU A 796 -0.71 -15.70 -15.26
N ARG A 797 -1.49 -16.48 -16.02
CA ARG A 797 -1.90 -17.83 -15.61
C ARG A 797 -1.24 -18.86 -16.52
N PHE A 798 -0.46 -19.75 -15.93
CA PHE A 798 0.14 -20.88 -16.64
C PHE A 798 -0.96 -21.87 -17.05
N LEU A 799 -0.99 -22.25 -18.33
CA LEU A 799 -1.94 -23.20 -18.88
C LEU A 799 -1.25 -24.53 -19.12
N ASP A 800 -1.93 -25.63 -18.83
CA ASP A 800 -1.47 -26.97 -19.18
C ASP A 800 -1.33 -27.13 -20.69
N GLN A 801 -0.19 -27.70 -21.12
CA GLN A 801 0.20 -27.79 -22.52
C GLN A 801 -0.70 -28.72 -23.37
N ARG A 802 -1.53 -29.57 -22.74
CA ARG A 802 -2.42 -30.51 -23.45
C ARG A 802 -3.85 -30.01 -23.51
N THR A 803 -4.35 -29.52 -22.38
CA THR A 803 -5.77 -29.19 -22.19
C THR A 803 -6.08 -27.72 -22.40
N GLY A 804 -5.07 -26.84 -22.32
CA GLY A 804 -5.27 -25.38 -22.37
C GLY A 804 -5.98 -24.82 -21.12
N THR A 805 -6.21 -25.65 -20.09
CA THR A 805 -6.78 -25.22 -18.80
C THR A 805 -5.65 -24.79 -17.86
N GLU A 806 -5.92 -23.95 -16.87
CA GLU A 806 -4.91 -23.55 -15.89
C GLU A 806 -4.25 -24.75 -15.20
N ALA A 807 -2.91 -24.76 -15.16
CA ALA A 807 -2.13 -25.91 -14.73
C ALA A 807 -2.44 -26.33 -13.28
N ASP A 808 -2.72 -25.37 -12.38
CA ASP A 808 -3.08 -25.64 -10.97
C ASP A 808 -4.45 -26.33 -10.79
N LEU A 809 -5.28 -26.36 -11.85
CA LEU A 809 -6.61 -26.98 -11.86
C LEU A 809 -6.65 -28.33 -12.59
N VAL A 810 -5.52 -28.77 -13.15
CA VAL A 810 -5.39 -30.01 -13.92
C VAL A 810 -4.47 -30.96 -13.17
N ALA A 811 -4.89 -32.21 -13.02
CA ALA A 811 -4.03 -33.24 -12.45
C ALA A 811 -2.77 -33.42 -13.32
N ASP A 812 -1.61 -33.34 -12.70
CA ASP A 812 -0.29 -33.37 -13.36
C ASP A 812 -0.13 -32.28 -14.43
N GLY A 813 -0.82 -31.14 -14.26
CA GLY A 813 -0.77 -30.01 -15.18
C GLY A 813 0.66 -29.50 -15.38
N ASN A 814 1.09 -29.39 -16.64
CA ASN A 814 2.44 -28.94 -16.98
C ASN A 814 2.37 -27.81 -18.02
N PRO A 815 2.85 -26.59 -17.70
CA PRO A 815 2.77 -25.49 -18.63
C PRO A 815 3.86 -25.48 -19.70
N VAL A 816 4.89 -26.32 -19.55
CA VAL A 816 5.97 -26.45 -20.53
C VAL A 816 5.51 -27.37 -21.65
N SER A 817 5.36 -26.83 -22.86
CA SER A 817 5.04 -27.58 -24.08
C SER A 817 6.25 -28.32 -24.65
N GLY A 818 7.46 -27.86 -24.35
CA GLY A 818 8.69 -28.46 -24.82
C GLY A 818 9.89 -27.54 -24.62
N TRP A 819 11.06 -28.02 -25.00
CA TRP A 819 12.32 -27.27 -24.91
C TRP A 819 12.97 -27.17 -26.27
N LEU A 820 13.52 -26.01 -26.58
CA LEU A 820 14.32 -25.77 -27.77
C LEU A 820 15.78 -25.55 -27.37
N LEU A 821 16.69 -26.08 -28.17
CA LEU A 821 18.12 -25.89 -27.99
C LEU A 821 18.79 -25.68 -29.35
N HIS A 822 19.47 -24.56 -29.52
CA HIS A 822 20.25 -24.31 -30.74
C HIS A 822 21.60 -25.03 -30.66
N ASN A 823 21.74 -26.12 -31.41
CA ASN A 823 22.99 -26.85 -31.55
C ASN A 823 23.90 -26.16 -32.59
N ARG A 824 24.81 -25.32 -32.10
CA ARG A 824 25.77 -24.55 -32.92
C ARG A 824 26.74 -25.42 -33.71
N VAL A 825 26.94 -26.69 -33.34
CA VAL A 825 27.84 -27.61 -34.04
C VAL A 825 27.18 -28.15 -35.32
N ASP A 826 25.89 -28.48 -35.25
CA ASP A 826 25.14 -29.08 -36.36
C ASP A 826 24.30 -28.09 -37.17
N ASP A 827 24.25 -26.82 -36.74
CA ASP A 827 23.36 -25.77 -37.27
C ASP A 827 21.91 -26.27 -37.30
N SER A 828 21.45 -26.79 -36.15
CA SER A 828 20.11 -27.34 -35.97
C SER A 828 19.44 -26.84 -34.70
N LEU A 829 18.11 -26.77 -34.73
CA LEU A 829 17.28 -26.43 -33.58
C LEU A 829 16.67 -27.72 -33.03
N ALA A 830 17.26 -28.26 -31.96
CA ALA A 830 16.78 -29.45 -31.28
C ALA A 830 15.53 -29.15 -30.45
N CYS A 831 14.59 -30.08 -30.42
CA CYS A 831 13.33 -30.03 -29.70
C CYS A 831 13.21 -31.24 -28.77
N TYR A 832 12.86 -30.96 -27.52
CA TYR A 832 12.63 -31.94 -26.45
C TYR A 832 11.21 -31.77 -25.90
N GLY A 833 10.65 -32.86 -25.38
CA GLY A 833 9.32 -32.87 -24.77
C GLY A 833 9.31 -32.19 -23.39
N PRO A 834 8.13 -32.01 -22.77
CA PRO A 834 7.97 -31.30 -21.49
C PRO A 834 8.92 -31.76 -20.38
N ALA A 835 9.16 -33.07 -20.27
CA ALA A 835 10.05 -33.69 -19.28
C ALA A 835 11.54 -33.79 -19.73
N GLY A 836 11.93 -33.14 -20.83
CA GLY A 836 13.30 -33.16 -21.37
C GLY A 836 13.64 -34.34 -22.28
N ALA A 837 12.67 -35.20 -22.63
CA ALA A 837 12.88 -36.32 -23.55
C ALA A 837 13.19 -35.84 -24.98
N ALA A 838 14.19 -36.42 -25.64
CA ALA A 838 14.58 -36.03 -27.00
C ALA A 838 13.50 -36.40 -28.03
N LEU A 839 13.06 -35.43 -28.84
CA LEU A 839 12.03 -35.62 -29.87
C LEU A 839 12.58 -35.50 -31.29
N GLY A 840 13.26 -34.41 -31.62
CA GLY A 840 13.81 -34.23 -32.97
C GLY A 840 14.54 -32.92 -33.14
N ASP A 841 15.09 -32.66 -34.32
CA ASP A 841 15.68 -31.37 -34.67
C ASP A 841 15.14 -30.83 -36.00
N LEU A 842 15.05 -29.51 -36.10
CA LEU A 842 14.85 -28.79 -37.36
C LEU A 842 16.21 -28.35 -37.90
N ARG A 843 16.44 -28.57 -39.20
CA ARG A 843 17.62 -28.05 -39.89
C ARG A 843 17.36 -27.77 -41.36
N ILE A 844 18.21 -26.94 -41.95
CA ILE A 844 18.18 -26.70 -43.39
C ILE A 844 18.85 -27.89 -44.10
N THR A 845 18.13 -28.50 -45.05
CA THR A 845 18.60 -29.61 -45.88
C THR A 845 18.48 -29.26 -47.37
N GLY A 846 19.39 -29.79 -48.17
CA GLY A 846 19.32 -29.69 -49.63
C GLY A 846 18.45 -30.79 -50.22
N VAL A 847 17.53 -30.44 -51.12
CA VAL A 847 16.79 -31.40 -51.96
C VAL A 847 16.89 -30.94 -53.41
N GLY A 848 17.68 -31.65 -54.22
CA GLY A 848 17.99 -31.23 -55.59
C GLY A 848 18.71 -29.88 -55.62
N ALA A 849 18.13 -28.88 -56.30
CA ALA A 849 18.65 -27.51 -56.37
C ALA A 849 18.08 -26.55 -55.30
N GLY A 850 17.14 -26.99 -54.46
CA GLY A 850 16.46 -26.16 -53.45
C GLY A 850 16.91 -26.47 -52.02
N ARG A 851 16.73 -25.50 -51.11
CA ARG A 851 16.89 -25.67 -49.65
C ARG A 851 15.52 -25.71 -48.99
N ARG A 852 15.32 -26.63 -48.04
CA ARG A 852 14.12 -26.68 -47.20
C ARG A 852 14.48 -26.96 -45.75
N VAL A 853 13.64 -26.53 -44.82
CA VAL A 853 13.73 -26.94 -43.41
C VAL A 853 13.10 -28.33 -43.30
N SER A 854 13.80 -29.27 -42.67
CA SER A 854 13.29 -30.64 -42.45
C SER A 854 13.44 -31.05 -40.99
N TRP A 855 12.47 -31.84 -40.53
CA TRP A 855 12.49 -32.50 -39.23
C TRP A 855 13.28 -33.81 -39.30
N ASN A 856 14.05 -34.11 -38.27
CA ASN A 856 14.70 -35.41 -38.12
C ASN A 856 14.58 -35.88 -36.66
N ALA A 857 14.26 -37.16 -36.47
CA ALA A 857 14.21 -37.76 -35.15
C ALA A 857 15.60 -37.75 -34.46
N LEU A 858 15.62 -37.33 -33.20
CA LEU A 858 16.79 -37.46 -32.32
C LEU A 858 16.89 -38.88 -31.74
N PRO A 859 18.08 -39.29 -31.25
CA PRO A 859 18.26 -40.58 -30.59
C PRO A 859 17.22 -40.87 -29.50
N GLY A 860 16.57 -42.03 -29.59
CA GLY A 860 15.56 -42.46 -28.62
C GLY A 860 14.16 -41.88 -28.83
N SER A 861 13.97 -40.99 -29.82
CA SER A 861 12.67 -40.42 -30.13
C SER A 861 11.72 -41.42 -30.80
N THR A 862 10.43 -41.29 -30.46
CA THR A 862 9.29 -41.94 -31.14
C THR A 862 8.60 -41.04 -32.17
N VAL A 863 9.06 -39.79 -32.31
CA VAL A 863 8.52 -38.75 -33.22
C VAL A 863 9.37 -38.73 -34.48
N PHE A 864 8.94 -39.43 -35.52
CA PHE A 864 9.72 -39.59 -36.75
C PHE A 864 9.42 -38.49 -37.76
N ASP A 865 8.16 -38.04 -37.80
CA ASP A 865 7.70 -36.91 -38.60
C ASP A 865 7.24 -35.76 -37.69
N LEU A 866 7.25 -34.52 -38.20
CA LEU A 866 6.84 -33.36 -37.42
C LEU A 866 5.38 -33.43 -36.98
N ASP A 867 4.51 -34.04 -37.80
CA ASP A 867 3.08 -34.17 -37.52
C ASP A 867 2.80 -35.12 -36.34
N ASP A 868 3.69 -36.08 -36.05
CA ASP A 868 3.60 -36.95 -34.87
C ASP A 868 3.71 -36.15 -33.56
N LEU A 869 4.31 -34.96 -33.61
CA LEU A 869 4.45 -34.07 -32.45
C LEU A 869 3.11 -33.49 -31.98
N ALA A 870 2.12 -33.40 -32.86
CA ALA A 870 0.83 -32.78 -32.55
C ALA A 870 0.07 -33.49 -31.41
N GLU A 871 0.24 -34.81 -31.26
CA GLU A 871 -0.39 -35.59 -30.19
C GLU A 871 0.32 -35.46 -28.84
N LEU A 872 1.64 -35.21 -28.85
CA LEU A 872 2.47 -35.16 -27.63
C LEU A 872 2.60 -33.74 -27.06
N ALA A 873 2.79 -32.77 -27.96
CA ALA A 873 3.07 -31.38 -27.65
C ALA A 873 2.46 -30.46 -28.74
N PRO A 874 1.13 -30.26 -28.75
CA PRO A 874 0.41 -29.58 -29.84
C PRO A 874 0.93 -28.16 -30.09
N TYR A 875 1.24 -27.41 -29.04
CA TYR A 875 1.72 -26.03 -29.18
C TYR A 875 3.19 -25.93 -29.59
N ALA A 876 4.02 -26.93 -29.26
CA ALA A 876 5.37 -27.03 -29.79
C ALA A 876 5.32 -27.37 -31.29
N HIS A 877 4.43 -28.29 -31.69
CA HIS A 877 4.15 -28.59 -33.09
C HIS A 877 3.68 -27.35 -33.86
N GLU A 878 2.72 -26.58 -33.32
CA GLU A 878 2.21 -25.35 -33.94
C GLU A 878 3.35 -24.37 -34.29
N LEU A 879 4.24 -24.09 -33.32
CA LEU A 879 5.38 -23.20 -33.50
C LEU A 879 6.38 -23.75 -34.55
N LEU A 880 6.77 -25.02 -34.43
CA LEU A 880 7.76 -25.63 -35.32
C LEU A 880 7.23 -25.81 -36.75
N ALA A 881 5.94 -26.10 -36.91
CA ALA A 881 5.28 -26.13 -38.21
C ALA A 881 5.26 -24.75 -38.88
N GLY A 882 5.09 -23.68 -38.09
CA GLY A 882 5.26 -22.29 -38.55
C GLY A 882 6.66 -22.03 -39.11
N VAL A 883 7.71 -22.46 -38.40
CA VAL A 883 9.11 -22.35 -38.86
C VAL A 883 9.31 -23.09 -40.19
N VAL A 884 8.78 -24.31 -40.32
CA VAL A 884 8.88 -25.10 -41.56
C VAL A 884 8.15 -24.40 -42.73
N ARG A 885 6.96 -23.83 -42.52
CA ARG A 885 6.21 -23.09 -43.54
C ARG A 885 6.95 -21.84 -44.02
N ARG A 886 7.61 -21.11 -43.12
CA ARG A 886 8.42 -19.93 -43.45
C ARG A 886 9.74 -20.27 -44.15
N GLY A 887 10.16 -21.54 -44.12
CA GLY A 887 11.31 -22.04 -44.86
C GLY A 887 12.66 -21.56 -44.30
N PRO A 888 13.75 -21.69 -45.10
CA PRO A 888 15.11 -21.43 -44.62
C PRO A 888 15.34 -20.03 -44.03
N ALA A 889 14.72 -19.00 -44.61
CA ALA A 889 14.85 -17.63 -44.13
C ALA A 889 14.23 -17.44 -42.73
N GLY A 890 13.05 -18.03 -42.48
CA GLY A 890 12.40 -17.98 -41.18
C GLY A 890 13.17 -18.74 -40.11
N PHE A 891 13.73 -19.91 -40.46
CA PHE A 891 14.60 -20.68 -39.57
C PHE A 891 15.85 -19.89 -39.16
N THR A 892 16.58 -19.34 -40.13
CA THR A 892 17.77 -18.54 -39.86
C THR A 892 17.45 -17.32 -39.00
N ALA A 893 16.38 -16.59 -39.30
CA ALA A 893 15.96 -15.44 -38.52
C ALA A 893 15.63 -15.80 -37.06
N LEU A 894 14.93 -16.92 -36.81
CA LEU A 894 14.63 -17.38 -35.46
C LEU A 894 15.90 -17.74 -34.68
N VAL A 895 16.83 -18.48 -35.30
CA VAL A 895 18.07 -18.89 -34.67
C VAL A 895 18.95 -17.68 -34.33
N GLU A 896 19.08 -16.72 -35.24
CA GLU A 896 19.79 -15.45 -35.00
C GLU A 896 19.15 -14.67 -33.84
N HIS A 897 17.82 -14.55 -33.81
CA HIS A 897 17.09 -13.89 -32.73
C HIS A 897 17.28 -14.57 -31.36
N LEU A 898 17.28 -15.91 -31.30
CA LEU A 898 17.52 -16.65 -30.07
C LEU A 898 18.91 -16.34 -29.48
N GLU A 899 19.92 -16.23 -30.34
CA GLU A 899 21.29 -15.90 -29.94
C GLU A 899 21.40 -14.44 -29.46
N GLU A 900 20.79 -13.49 -30.18
CA GLU A 900 20.76 -12.08 -29.80
C GLU A 900 20.03 -11.85 -28.47
N ALA A 901 18.87 -12.50 -28.27
CA ALA A 901 18.12 -12.42 -27.02
C ALA A 901 18.92 -12.98 -25.84
N HIS A 902 19.54 -14.15 -25.98
CA HIS A 902 20.36 -14.73 -24.92
C HIS A 902 21.59 -13.88 -24.55
N ALA A 903 22.11 -13.08 -25.49
CA ALA A 903 23.22 -12.16 -25.20
C ALA A 903 22.80 -11.00 -24.28
N LEU A 904 21.51 -10.64 -24.25
CA LEU A 904 20.96 -9.57 -23.44
C LEU A 904 20.31 -10.08 -22.13
N ILE A 905 19.76 -11.29 -22.15
CA ILE A 905 19.14 -11.92 -20.98
C ILE A 905 20.22 -12.50 -20.06
N ASP A 906 20.44 -11.84 -18.93
CA ASP A 906 21.44 -12.24 -17.94
C ASP A 906 21.00 -12.04 -16.47
N PRO A 907 20.01 -12.84 -15.99
CA PRO A 907 19.48 -12.73 -14.63
C PRO A 907 20.51 -13.03 -13.52
N GLN A 908 21.64 -13.68 -13.83
CA GLN A 908 22.63 -14.16 -12.84
C GLN A 908 24.03 -13.51 -13.01
N GLY A 909 24.20 -12.61 -13.98
CA GLY A 909 25.47 -11.96 -14.30
C GLY A 909 26.41 -12.81 -15.19
N PRO A 910 27.55 -12.23 -15.65
CA PRO A 910 28.30 -12.68 -16.84
C PRO A 910 29.04 -14.03 -16.72
N ALA A 911 28.78 -14.84 -15.71
CA ALA A 911 29.42 -16.14 -15.50
C ALA A 911 28.60 -17.28 -16.12
N ALA A 912 28.51 -17.33 -17.45
CA ALA A 912 28.01 -18.53 -18.13
C ALA A 912 29.01 -19.69 -17.97
N PRO A 913 28.57 -20.92 -17.62
CA PRO A 913 29.47 -22.07 -17.55
C PRO A 913 30.01 -22.44 -18.94
N ALA A 914 31.28 -22.87 -19.00
CA ALA A 914 32.04 -23.15 -20.24
C ALA A 914 31.30 -24.00 -21.32
N PRO A 915 30.43 -24.98 -20.99
CA PRO A 915 29.72 -25.77 -22.00
C PRO A 915 28.59 -25.03 -22.73
N ALA A 916 27.98 -23.99 -22.12
CA ALA A 916 26.92 -23.18 -22.75
C ALA A 916 27.43 -22.41 -23.99
N TYR A 917 28.75 -22.22 -24.10
CA TYR A 917 29.39 -21.68 -25.30
C TYR A 917 29.30 -22.64 -26.50
N PHE A 918 29.34 -23.96 -26.28
CA PHE A 918 29.38 -24.94 -27.37
C PHE A 918 27.99 -25.33 -27.90
N PHE A 919 26.98 -25.41 -27.02
CA PHE A 919 25.72 -26.10 -27.37
C PHE A 919 24.44 -25.25 -27.21
N GLY A 920 24.58 -23.93 -27.01
CA GLY A 920 23.45 -23.01 -26.83
C GLY A 920 22.84 -23.04 -25.42
N ARG A 921 21.91 -22.13 -25.14
CA ARG A 921 21.09 -22.10 -23.90
C ARG A 921 19.71 -22.72 -24.18
N PRO A 922 19.18 -23.57 -23.28
CA PRO A 922 17.83 -24.13 -23.42
C PRO A 922 16.75 -23.04 -23.33
N VAL A 923 15.76 -23.13 -24.21
CA VAL A 923 14.58 -22.24 -24.24
C VAL A 923 13.33 -23.06 -23.93
N ALA A 924 12.60 -22.67 -22.91
CA ALA A 924 11.33 -23.29 -22.56
C ALA A 924 10.20 -22.73 -23.44
N LEU A 925 9.39 -23.62 -24.01
CA LEU A 925 8.12 -23.27 -24.64
C LEU A 925 7.01 -23.38 -23.59
N VAL A 926 6.36 -22.29 -23.24
CA VAL A 926 5.41 -22.25 -22.11
C VAL A 926 4.06 -21.69 -22.54
N ARG A 927 2.96 -22.32 -22.11
CA ARG A 927 1.60 -21.82 -22.35
C ARG A 927 1.13 -20.92 -21.21
N MET A 928 0.56 -19.78 -21.59
CA MET A 928 0.07 -18.78 -20.65
C MET A 928 -1.18 -18.08 -21.18
N SER A 929 -2.13 -17.76 -20.31
CA SER A 929 -3.14 -16.74 -20.56
C SER A 929 -2.82 -15.45 -19.80
N VAL A 930 -3.15 -14.33 -20.43
CA VAL A 930 -2.87 -12.99 -19.88
C VAL A 930 -4.15 -12.17 -19.85
N GLY A 931 -4.64 -11.84 -18.67
CA GLY A 931 -5.94 -11.17 -18.49
C GLY A 931 -5.91 -10.09 -17.43
N ILE A 932 -6.79 -9.09 -17.56
CA ILE A 932 -7.11 -8.20 -16.43
C ILE A 932 -8.33 -8.76 -15.73
N GLU A 933 -8.23 -8.90 -14.41
CA GLU A 933 -9.32 -9.40 -13.58
C GLU A 933 -9.71 -8.35 -12.55
N LEU A 934 -11.01 -8.05 -12.46
CA LEU A 934 -11.57 -7.23 -11.40
C LEU A 934 -11.81 -8.07 -10.15
N LEU A 935 -11.75 -7.43 -8.97
CA LEU A 935 -12.20 -8.02 -7.73
C LEU A 935 -13.73 -7.89 -7.67
N GLY A 936 -14.44 -8.93 -8.12
CA GLY A 936 -15.90 -8.93 -8.21
C GLY A 936 -16.42 -8.40 -9.55
N ALA A 937 -17.72 -8.19 -9.64
CA ALA A 937 -18.39 -7.65 -10.82
C ALA A 937 -18.00 -6.16 -11.04
N PRO A 938 -17.99 -5.65 -12.28
CA PRO A 938 -17.66 -4.25 -12.52
C PRO A 938 -18.60 -3.31 -11.76
N ARG A 939 -18.02 -2.31 -11.08
CA ARG A 939 -18.76 -1.27 -10.35
C ARG A 939 -19.81 -0.60 -11.25
N ARG A 940 -20.97 -0.30 -10.67
CA ARG A 940 -22.14 0.25 -11.37
C ARG A 940 -22.50 1.64 -10.87
N ASP A 941 -23.20 2.39 -11.72
CA ASP A 941 -23.79 3.70 -11.41
C ASP A 941 -24.81 3.57 -10.25
N VAL A 942 -24.67 4.42 -9.25
CA VAL A 942 -25.55 4.45 -8.06
C VAL A 942 -26.37 5.74 -8.00
N SER A 943 -26.47 6.46 -9.12
CA SER A 943 -27.35 7.62 -9.25
C SER A 943 -28.80 7.25 -9.00
N TRP A 944 -29.59 8.20 -8.48
CA TRP A 944 -31.01 7.99 -8.19
C TRP A 944 -31.74 7.35 -9.38
N ARG A 945 -31.47 7.83 -10.60
CA ARG A 945 -32.17 7.39 -11.81
C ARG A 945 -31.92 5.94 -12.18
N THR A 946 -30.73 5.40 -11.89
CA THR A 946 -30.29 4.09 -12.39
C THR A 946 -30.17 3.04 -11.29
N ILE A 947 -30.32 3.41 -10.00
CA ILE A 947 -30.08 2.49 -8.88
C ILE A 947 -30.92 1.19 -8.92
N PHE A 948 -32.14 1.21 -9.46
CA PHE A 948 -32.97 0.01 -9.61
C PHE A 948 -32.72 -0.76 -10.92
N GLU A 949 -32.23 -0.08 -11.96
CA GLU A 949 -31.98 -0.61 -13.30
C GLU A 949 -30.64 -0.05 -13.79
N GLN A 950 -29.55 -0.65 -13.30
CA GLN A 950 -28.20 -0.13 -13.55
C GLN A 950 -27.76 -0.47 -14.98
N PRO A 951 -27.23 0.52 -15.74
CA PRO A 951 -26.74 0.28 -17.10
C PRO A 951 -25.54 -0.68 -17.10
N GLU A 952 -25.33 -1.35 -18.23
CA GLU A 952 -24.17 -2.22 -18.42
C GLU A 952 -22.86 -1.41 -18.35
N PRO A 953 -21.89 -1.83 -17.53
CA PRO A 953 -20.60 -1.17 -17.39
C PRO A 953 -19.83 -1.07 -18.72
N GLU A 954 -19.28 0.12 -19.00
CA GLU A 954 -18.49 0.35 -20.21
C GLU A 954 -17.10 -0.28 -20.18
N ILE A 955 -16.54 -0.52 -18.98
CA ILE A 955 -15.16 -1.02 -18.82
C ILE A 955 -14.92 -2.36 -19.52
N GLY A 956 -15.97 -3.19 -19.64
CA GLY A 956 -15.95 -4.45 -20.38
C GLY A 956 -15.64 -4.30 -21.88
N ARG A 957 -15.92 -3.13 -22.45
CA ARG A 957 -15.68 -2.82 -23.87
C ARG A 957 -14.28 -2.29 -24.13
N TYR A 958 -13.57 -1.84 -23.10
CA TYR A 958 -12.25 -1.24 -23.25
C TYR A 958 -11.20 -2.32 -23.49
N THR A 959 -10.37 -2.09 -24.50
CA THR A 959 -9.24 -2.95 -24.85
C THR A 959 -7.94 -2.33 -24.35
N TRP A 960 -7.20 -3.11 -23.56
CA TRP A 960 -5.96 -2.72 -22.91
C TRP A 960 -4.78 -3.38 -23.59
N ASN A 961 -3.72 -2.60 -23.84
CA ASN A 961 -2.48 -3.14 -24.40
C ASN A 961 -1.73 -3.90 -23.30
N VAL A 962 -1.19 -5.08 -23.63
CA VAL A 962 -0.26 -5.82 -22.78
C VAL A 962 1.07 -5.88 -23.50
N ARG A 963 2.08 -5.18 -22.98
CA ARG A 963 3.46 -5.35 -23.41
C ARG A 963 4.10 -6.45 -22.56
N LEU A 964 4.31 -7.61 -23.18
CA LEU A 964 4.93 -8.78 -22.56
C LEU A 964 6.42 -8.81 -22.93
N GLY A 965 7.30 -8.66 -21.94
CA GLY A 965 8.76 -8.55 -22.07
C GLY A 965 9.29 -7.11 -22.03
N GLU A 966 10.49 -6.94 -21.47
CA GLU A 966 11.26 -5.69 -21.48
C GLU A 966 12.73 -5.91 -21.90
N ALA A 967 13.08 -5.54 -23.14
CA ALA A 967 14.42 -5.74 -23.71
C ALA A 967 15.55 -5.08 -22.91
N ARG A 968 15.25 -3.99 -22.20
CA ARG A 968 16.23 -3.24 -21.42
C ARG A 968 16.49 -3.84 -20.04
N GLN A 969 15.70 -4.81 -19.62
CA GLN A 969 15.76 -5.42 -18.30
C GLN A 969 16.50 -6.75 -18.37
N LEU A 970 17.60 -6.87 -17.62
CA LEU A 970 18.51 -8.01 -17.74
C LEU A 970 17.93 -9.33 -17.20
N ASP A 971 17.00 -9.25 -16.24
CA ASP A 971 16.34 -10.39 -15.62
C ASP A 971 14.97 -10.72 -16.25
N ASP A 972 14.62 -10.09 -17.38
CA ASP A 972 13.48 -10.52 -18.20
C ASP A 972 13.88 -11.71 -19.10
N GLY A 973 13.32 -12.87 -18.83
CA GLY A 973 13.60 -14.11 -19.56
C GLY A 973 12.88 -14.26 -20.90
N LEU A 974 12.00 -13.32 -21.29
CA LEU A 974 11.23 -13.48 -22.51
C LEU A 974 12.06 -13.22 -23.76
N ILE A 975 12.11 -14.21 -24.65
CA ILE A 975 12.73 -14.09 -25.97
C ILE A 975 11.70 -13.61 -27.00
N GLY A 976 10.48 -14.14 -26.90
CA GLY A 976 9.35 -13.80 -27.76
C GLY A 976 8.13 -14.67 -27.47
N TYR A 977 7.05 -14.46 -28.21
CA TYR A 977 5.84 -15.26 -28.08
C TYR A 977 5.08 -15.43 -29.40
N VAL A 978 4.30 -16.50 -29.46
CA VAL A 978 3.34 -16.78 -30.53
C VAL A 978 1.93 -16.63 -29.96
N ARG A 979 1.06 -15.87 -30.63
CA ARG A 979 -0.36 -15.79 -30.24
C ARG A 979 -1.08 -17.06 -30.67
N ALA A 980 -2.03 -17.54 -29.87
CA ALA A 980 -2.80 -18.72 -30.22
C ALA A 980 -3.43 -18.57 -31.62
N GLY A 981 -3.18 -19.54 -32.52
CA GLY A 981 -3.69 -19.53 -33.89
C GLY A 981 -2.92 -18.65 -34.89
N ASP A 982 -1.84 -17.97 -34.47
CA ASP A 982 -0.98 -17.13 -35.33
C ASP A 982 0.46 -17.68 -35.39
N ALA A 983 0.59 -18.96 -35.73
CA ALA A 983 1.87 -19.67 -35.80
C ALA A 983 2.86 -19.15 -36.87
N ASP A 984 2.37 -18.33 -37.80
CA ASP A 984 3.18 -17.77 -38.89
C ASP A 984 3.92 -16.50 -38.49
N HIS A 985 3.79 -16.05 -37.24
CA HIS A 985 4.47 -14.87 -36.72
C HIS A 985 4.96 -15.07 -35.29
N ILE A 986 6.16 -14.57 -35.00
CA ILE A 986 6.70 -14.53 -33.63
C ILE A 986 6.84 -13.06 -33.24
N GLU A 987 6.19 -12.69 -32.14
CA GLU A 987 6.38 -11.40 -31.50
C GLU A 987 7.66 -11.44 -30.67
N THR A 988 8.58 -10.51 -30.92
CA THR A 988 9.95 -10.52 -30.40
C THR A 988 10.20 -9.31 -29.51
N VAL A 989 10.93 -9.52 -28.41
CA VAL A 989 11.21 -8.44 -27.45
C VAL A 989 12.24 -7.45 -28.01
N LEU A 990 13.15 -7.94 -28.85
CA LEU A 990 14.16 -7.12 -29.53
C LEU A 990 13.60 -6.46 -30.79
N PRO A 991 14.05 -5.25 -31.16
CA PRO A 991 13.70 -4.63 -32.43
C PRO A 991 14.22 -5.46 -33.60
N THR A 992 13.37 -5.75 -34.58
CA THR A 992 13.77 -6.44 -35.81
C THR A 992 14.20 -5.43 -36.88
N GLY A 993 15.31 -5.70 -37.57
CA GLY A 993 15.81 -4.87 -38.67
C GLY A 993 14.89 -4.93 -39.89
N GLY A 994 13.98 -3.96 -40.02
CA GLY A 994 12.91 -3.97 -41.03
C GLY A 994 11.82 -5.00 -40.68
N GLU A 995 10.61 -4.82 -41.22
CA GLU A 995 9.51 -5.79 -41.08
C GLU A 995 9.88 -7.08 -41.83
N ALA A 996 10.75 -7.92 -41.23
CA ALA A 996 10.83 -9.32 -41.61
C ALA A 996 9.44 -9.91 -41.34
N ASP A 997 8.73 -10.32 -42.40
CA ASP A 997 7.34 -10.79 -42.36
C ASP A 997 7.08 -11.87 -41.29
N TYR A 998 8.12 -12.59 -40.81
CA TYR A 998 8.04 -13.61 -39.77
C TYR A 998 8.25 -13.11 -38.33
N LEU A 999 9.27 -12.29 -38.07
CA LEU A 999 9.59 -11.79 -36.73
C LEU A 999 9.12 -10.34 -36.61
N ARG A 1000 8.23 -10.08 -35.65
CA ARG A 1000 7.65 -8.74 -35.43
C ARG A 1000 8.07 -8.23 -34.06
N SER A 1001 8.62 -7.02 -33.96
CA SER A 1001 8.88 -6.40 -32.66
C SER A 1001 7.57 -6.19 -31.90
N ILE A 1002 7.56 -6.50 -30.59
CA ILE A 1002 6.42 -6.23 -29.69
C ILE A 1002 6.11 -4.73 -29.61
N ASP A 1003 7.11 -3.86 -29.85
CA ASP A 1003 6.99 -2.40 -29.78
C ASP A 1003 6.28 -1.95 -28.48
N ARG A 1004 5.08 -1.37 -28.59
CA ARG A 1004 4.25 -0.90 -27.46
C ARG A 1004 3.23 -1.93 -27.00
N GLY A 1005 3.30 -3.17 -27.47
CA GLY A 1005 2.33 -4.22 -27.15
C GLY A 1005 0.99 -4.09 -27.90
N GLN A 1006 0.93 -3.37 -29.04
CA GLN A 1006 -0.32 -3.15 -29.76
C GLN A 1006 -1.00 -4.41 -30.33
N ARG A 1007 -0.30 -5.54 -30.37
CA ARG A 1007 -0.82 -6.82 -30.92
C ARG A 1007 -1.36 -7.78 -29.87
N LEU A 1008 -1.11 -7.54 -28.59
CA LEU A 1008 -1.65 -8.33 -27.47
C LEU A 1008 -2.60 -7.44 -26.67
N LEU A 1009 -3.89 -7.59 -26.95
CA LEU A 1009 -4.95 -6.82 -26.33
C LEU A 1009 -5.76 -7.71 -25.38
N THR A 1010 -6.14 -7.17 -24.24
CA THR A 1010 -7.00 -7.83 -23.26
C THR A 1010 -8.16 -6.94 -22.86
N THR A 1011 -9.24 -7.52 -22.35
CA THR A 1011 -10.40 -6.81 -21.79
C THR A 1011 -10.70 -7.38 -20.41
N VAL A 1012 -11.52 -6.70 -19.61
CA VAL A 1012 -11.87 -7.18 -18.27
C VAL A 1012 -12.94 -8.28 -18.27
N ASP A 1013 -13.84 -8.26 -19.26
CA ASP A 1013 -14.98 -9.20 -19.37
C ASP A 1013 -14.84 -10.22 -20.52
N GLY A 1014 -13.81 -10.08 -21.34
CA GLY A 1014 -13.57 -10.95 -22.50
C GLY A 1014 -12.68 -12.14 -22.18
N PRO A 1015 -12.63 -13.15 -23.06
CA PRO A 1015 -11.71 -14.27 -22.91
C PRO A 1015 -10.26 -13.75 -22.93
N PRO A 1016 -9.43 -14.11 -21.95
CA PRO A 1016 -8.05 -13.63 -21.90
C PRO A 1016 -7.26 -14.18 -23.10
N PRO A 1017 -6.43 -13.36 -23.77
CA PRO A 1017 -5.57 -13.85 -24.84
C PRO A 1017 -4.61 -14.92 -24.32
N GLU A 1018 -4.43 -15.97 -25.13
CA GLU A 1018 -3.49 -17.05 -24.85
C GLU A 1018 -2.26 -16.98 -25.77
N VAL A 1019 -1.10 -17.28 -25.21
CA VAL A 1019 0.20 -17.16 -25.87
C VAL A 1019 1.10 -18.36 -25.55
N THR A 1020 1.94 -18.72 -26.52
CA THR A 1020 3.05 -19.67 -26.34
C THR A 1020 4.33 -18.86 -26.26
N LEU A 1021 4.94 -18.84 -25.09
CA LEU A 1021 6.13 -18.05 -24.78
C LEU A 1021 7.40 -18.84 -25.09
N LEU A 1022 8.41 -18.16 -25.60
CA LEU A 1022 9.79 -18.62 -25.68
C LEU A 1022 10.56 -17.94 -24.55
N ILE A 1023 10.95 -18.71 -23.53
CA ILE A 1023 11.51 -18.17 -22.28
C ILE A 1023 12.88 -18.78 -22.00
N ASP A 1024 13.85 -17.95 -21.60
CA ASP A 1024 15.00 -18.45 -20.85
C ASP A 1024 14.56 -18.79 -19.41
N PRO A 1025 14.66 -20.06 -18.99
CA PRO A 1025 14.09 -20.54 -17.74
C PRO A 1025 14.72 -19.93 -16.47
N ARG A 1026 15.82 -19.17 -16.61
CA ARG A 1026 16.52 -18.52 -15.48
C ARG A 1026 15.94 -17.15 -15.14
N GLY A 1027 15.16 -16.54 -16.04
CA GLY A 1027 14.58 -15.20 -15.89
C GLY A 1027 13.07 -15.22 -15.70
N ALA A 1028 12.53 -14.10 -15.22
CA ALA A 1028 11.09 -13.89 -15.11
C ALA A 1028 10.53 -13.29 -16.40
N VAL A 1029 9.26 -13.51 -16.72
CA VAL A 1029 8.59 -12.75 -17.79
C VAL A 1029 7.84 -11.58 -17.17
N HIS A 1030 8.09 -10.35 -17.64
CA HIS A 1030 7.38 -9.16 -17.15
C HIS A 1030 6.24 -8.75 -18.07
N ALA A 1031 5.13 -8.30 -17.50
CA ALA A 1031 3.99 -7.78 -18.25
C ALA A 1031 3.63 -6.36 -17.79
N THR A 1032 3.48 -5.45 -18.76
CA THR A 1032 3.15 -4.04 -18.51
C THR A 1032 1.90 -3.64 -19.28
N THR A 1033 0.93 -3.06 -18.58
CA THR A 1033 -0.27 -2.45 -19.19
C THR A 1033 -0.30 -0.94 -19.00
N GLY A 1034 0.41 -0.40 -18.02
CA GLY A 1034 0.38 1.03 -17.68
C GLY A 1034 -0.86 1.46 -16.88
N VAL A 1035 -1.90 0.62 -16.74
CA VAL A 1035 -3.07 0.85 -15.86
C VAL A 1035 -3.00 0.10 -14.53
N LEU A 1036 -2.17 -0.94 -14.44
CA LEU A 1036 -1.88 -1.74 -13.26
C LEU A 1036 -0.36 -1.85 -13.09
N PRO A 1037 0.14 -2.20 -11.88
CA PRO A 1037 1.56 -2.44 -11.66
C PRO A 1037 2.14 -3.48 -12.62
N VAL A 1038 3.44 -3.38 -12.89
CA VAL A 1038 4.17 -4.38 -13.65
C VAL A 1038 4.19 -5.69 -12.84
N VAL A 1039 3.71 -6.77 -13.43
CA VAL A 1039 3.72 -8.10 -12.83
C VAL A 1039 4.78 -8.96 -13.49
N SER A 1040 5.30 -9.95 -12.76
CA SER A 1040 6.25 -10.92 -13.30
C SER A 1040 5.80 -12.35 -13.02
N ALA A 1041 6.18 -13.28 -13.90
CA ALA A 1041 5.93 -14.71 -13.73
C ALA A 1041 7.22 -15.50 -13.95
N HIS A 1042 7.50 -16.41 -13.02
CA HIS A 1042 8.61 -17.38 -13.13
C HIS A 1042 8.03 -18.76 -13.43
N ILE A 1043 8.71 -19.51 -14.29
CA ILE A 1043 8.36 -20.93 -14.49
C ILE A 1043 8.63 -21.64 -13.16
N PRO A 1044 7.65 -22.36 -12.58
CA PRO A 1044 7.87 -23.09 -11.34
C PRO A 1044 9.06 -24.05 -11.45
N PRO A 1045 10.01 -24.07 -10.49
CA PRO A 1045 11.24 -24.86 -10.58
C PRO A 1045 11.02 -26.36 -10.82
N ALA A 1046 9.90 -26.90 -10.31
CA ALA A 1046 9.50 -28.29 -10.50
C ALA A 1046 9.37 -28.70 -11.98
N PHE A 1047 9.03 -27.75 -12.88
CA PHE A 1047 8.93 -28.03 -14.32
C PHE A 1047 10.25 -27.80 -15.07
N VAL A 1048 11.23 -27.18 -14.42
CA VAL A 1048 12.53 -26.81 -15.03
C VAL A 1048 13.60 -27.82 -14.66
N ASP A 1049 13.79 -28.08 -13.36
CA ASP A 1049 14.98 -28.78 -12.86
C ASP A 1049 15.07 -30.23 -13.34
N ASP A 1050 13.96 -30.98 -13.30
CA ASP A 1050 13.91 -32.38 -13.76
C ASP A 1050 14.08 -32.49 -15.28
N ALA A 1051 13.50 -31.54 -16.03
CA ALA A 1051 13.61 -31.52 -17.48
C ALA A 1051 15.04 -31.18 -17.92
N LEU A 1052 15.66 -30.14 -17.32
CA LEU A 1052 17.05 -29.78 -17.61
C LEU A 1052 18.04 -30.88 -17.20
N ARG A 1053 17.73 -31.70 -16.19
CA ARG A 1053 18.52 -32.90 -15.85
C ARG A 1053 18.39 -34.01 -16.89
N SER A 1054 17.25 -34.09 -17.57
CA SER A 1054 16.95 -35.16 -18.54
C SER A 1054 17.39 -34.85 -19.97
N ILE A 1055 17.64 -33.58 -20.31
CA ILE A 1055 18.06 -33.17 -21.65
C ILE A 1055 19.47 -33.71 -21.97
N ALA A 1056 19.53 -34.63 -22.92
CA ALA A 1056 20.77 -35.15 -23.50
C ALA A 1056 21.03 -34.51 -24.87
N ILE A 1057 22.24 -34.01 -25.10
CA ILE A 1057 22.58 -33.31 -26.35
C ILE A 1057 23.19 -34.30 -27.33
N ALA A 1058 22.65 -34.37 -28.54
CA ALA A 1058 23.13 -35.27 -29.60
C ALA A 1058 23.77 -34.50 -30.75
N PHE A 1059 24.98 -34.92 -31.14
CA PHE A 1059 25.75 -34.37 -32.26
C PHE A 1059 25.79 -35.35 -33.41
N ARG A 1060 25.50 -34.91 -34.63
CA ARG A 1060 25.59 -35.77 -35.80
C ARG A 1060 27.05 -36.08 -36.09
N ALA A 1061 27.32 -37.35 -36.34
CA ALA A 1061 28.66 -37.82 -36.61
C ALA A 1061 28.63 -38.91 -37.68
N GLY A 1062 29.52 -38.77 -38.67
CA GLY A 1062 29.74 -39.75 -39.72
C GLY A 1062 29.62 -39.20 -41.15
N PRO A 1063 29.93 -40.02 -42.17
CA PRO A 1063 30.33 -41.43 -42.05
C PRO A 1063 31.72 -41.59 -41.41
N LEU A 1064 31.82 -42.43 -40.37
CA LEU A 1064 33.05 -42.71 -39.64
C LEU A 1064 33.30 -44.21 -39.56
N VAL A 1065 34.57 -44.62 -39.69
CA VAL A 1065 34.99 -46.01 -39.51
C VAL A 1065 35.25 -46.21 -38.03
N ALA A 1066 34.28 -46.81 -37.32
CA ALA A 1066 34.37 -47.00 -35.88
C ALA A 1066 34.20 -48.48 -35.50
N PRO A 1067 35.28 -49.13 -35.02
CA PRO A 1067 35.21 -50.48 -34.50
C PRO A 1067 34.61 -50.51 -33.09
N VAL A 1068 34.22 -51.71 -32.64
CA VAL A 1068 33.74 -51.94 -31.27
C VAL A 1068 34.75 -52.76 -30.47
N THR A 1069 34.81 -52.52 -29.17
CA THR A 1069 35.51 -53.37 -28.19
C THR A 1069 34.51 -53.88 -27.15
N THR A 1070 34.82 -54.98 -26.49
CA THR A 1070 33.98 -55.53 -25.42
C THR A 1070 34.71 -55.41 -24.10
N ASP A 1071 34.06 -54.87 -23.09
CA ASP A 1071 34.65 -54.82 -21.75
C ASP A 1071 34.60 -56.19 -21.03
N GLY A 1072 35.20 -56.28 -19.85
CA GLY A 1072 35.22 -57.50 -19.04
C GLY A 1072 33.83 -57.97 -18.53
N ALA A 1073 32.80 -57.14 -18.68
CA ALA A 1073 31.41 -57.45 -18.35
C ALA A 1073 30.59 -57.90 -19.58
N GLY A 1074 31.16 -57.87 -20.78
CA GLY A 1074 30.50 -58.27 -22.02
C GLY A 1074 29.75 -57.13 -22.73
N THR A 1075 29.88 -55.88 -22.29
CA THR A 1075 29.25 -54.72 -22.94
C THR A 1075 30.11 -54.24 -24.12
N GLU A 1076 29.48 -54.00 -25.27
CA GLU A 1076 30.15 -53.43 -26.44
C GLU A 1076 30.29 -51.91 -26.32
N HIS A 1077 31.50 -51.41 -26.47
CA HIS A 1077 31.84 -49.99 -26.51
C HIS A 1077 32.29 -49.59 -27.91
N LEU A 1078 31.80 -48.46 -28.42
CA LEU A 1078 32.30 -47.87 -29.65
C LEU A 1078 33.64 -47.17 -29.38
N LEU A 1079 34.67 -47.52 -30.15
CA LEU A 1079 35.95 -46.83 -30.10
C LEU A 1079 35.89 -45.61 -31.03
N ALA A 1080 35.84 -44.41 -30.45
CA ALA A 1080 35.77 -43.14 -31.18
C ALA A 1080 36.29 -41.98 -30.31
N LEU A 1081 36.87 -40.96 -30.95
CA LEU A 1081 37.27 -39.74 -30.26
C LEU A 1081 36.02 -38.99 -29.79
N HIS A 1082 35.99 -38.58 -28.53
CA HIS A 1082 34.99 -37.69 -27.96
C HIS A 1082 35.67 -36.48 -27.31
N PRO A 1083 35.00 -35.32 -27.18
CA PRO A 1083 35.56 -34.15 -26.53
C PRO A 1083 35.97 -34.44 -25.07
N ALA A 1084 37.16 -33.97 -24.66
CA ALA A 1084 37.67 -34.15 -23.29
C ALA A 1084 37.19 -33.05 -22.31
N LEU A 1085 36.63 -31.95 -22.83
CA LEU A 1085 36.30 -30.73 -22.08
C LEU A 1085 34.91 -30.73 -21.42
N ALA A 1086 34.03 -31.68 -21.75
CA ALA A 1086 32.71 -31.79 -21.13
C ALA A 1086 32.70 -32.96 -20.15
N GLY A 1087 32.43 -32.70 -18.86
CA GLY A 1087 32.08 -33.76 -17.92
C GLY A 1087 30.78 -34.42 -18.36
N GLY A 1088 30.68 -35.75 -18.30
CA GLY A 1088 29.49 -36.50 -18.69
C GLY A 1088 29.81 -37.84 -19.37
N SER A 1089 28.80 -38.70 -19.52
CA SER A 1089 28.93 -39.96 -20.25
C SER A 1089 28.62 -39.77 -21.74
N TRP A 1090 29.56 -40.18 -22.59
CA TRP A 1090 29.40 -40.15 -24.04
C TRP A 1090 28.89 -41.50 -24.56
N THR A 1091 27.86 -41.46 -25.40
CA THR A 1091 27.30 -42.65 -26.05
C THR A 1091 27.12 -42.43 -27.55
N TRP A 1092 27.25 -43.49 -28.34
CA TRP A 1092 26.96 -43.51 -29.76
C TRP A 1092 25.55 -44.03 -30.00
N ALA A 1093 24.75 -43.30 -30.78
CA ALA A 1093 23.43 -43.72 -31.19
C ALA A 1093 23.34 -43.83 -32.72
N GLU A 1094 23.00 -45.00 -33.26
CA GLU A 1094 22.73 -45.17 -34.70
C GLU A 1094 21.31 -45.68 -34.95
N ARG A 1095 20.65 -45.11 -35.95
CA ARG A 1095 19.29 -45.50 -36.35
C ARG A 1095 19.33 -46.78 -37.20
N ARG A 1096 18.52 -47.77 -36.83
CA ARG A 1096 18.30 -49.03 -37.56
C ARG A 1096 16.80 -49.24 -37.77
N GLY A 1097 16.29 -48.78 -38.92
CA GLY A 1097 14.85 -48.70 -39.16
C GLY A 1097 14.20 -47.73 -38.17
N ASP A 1098 13.21 -48.21 -37.41
CA ASP A 1098 12.50 -47.42 -36.39
C ASP A 1098 13.05 -47.65 -34.97
N THR A 1099 14.23 -48.27 -34.86
CA THR A 1099 14.90 -48.51 -33.57
C THR A 1099 16.25 -47.82 -33.51
N TRP A 1100 16.69 -47.51 -32.28
CA TRP A 1100 17.97 -46.89 -31.99
C TRP A 1100 18.91 -47.90 -31.33
N LEU A 1101 20.10 -48.08 -31.89
CA LEU A 1101 21.19 -48.80 -31.23
C LEU A 1101 22.03 -47.78 -30.46
N ASN A 1102 22.15 -47.97 -29.14
CA ASN A 1102 23.00 -47.17 -28.26
C ASN A 1102 24.22 -47.98 -27.80
N LEU A 1103 25.42 -47.43 -27.95
CA LEU A 1103 26.68 -48.03 -27.52
C LEU A 1103 27.45 -47.02 -26.67
N PRO A 1104 27.93 -47.34 -25.46
CA PRO A 1104 28.86 -46.47 -24.72
C PRO A 1104 30.13 -46.20 -25.55
N MET A 1105 30.69 -45.00 -25.44
CA MET A 1105 31.92 -44.63 -26.16
C MET A 1105 33.15 -44.76 -25.27
N ALA A 1106 34.23 -45.28 -25.84
CA ALA A 1106 35.53 -45.31 -25.22
C ALA A 1106 36.57 -44.62 -26.11
N ALA A 1107 37.44 -43.82 -25.49
CA ALA A 1107 38.56 -43.23 -26.18
C ALA A 1107 39.50 -44.33 -26.69
N PRO A 1108 39.94 -44.26 -27.94
CA PRO A 1108 40.88 -45.23 -28.45
C PRO A 1108 42.27 -45.10 -27.88
N ASP A 1109 42.90 -46.26 -27.70
CA ASP A 1109 44.35 -46.35 -27.52
C ASP A 1109 45.05 -45.95 -28.83
N PRO A 1110 45.85 -44.86 -28.84
CA PRO A 1110 46.59 -44.41 -30.02
C PRO A 1110 47.50 -45.48 -30.61
N ASP A 1111 47.97 -46.42 -29.79
CA ASP A 1111 48.90 -47.48 -30.20
C ASP A 1111 48.19 -48.69 -30.85
N LEU A 1112 46.84 -48.75 -30.79
CA LEU A 1112 46.01 -49.87 -31.28
C LEU A 1112 45.02 -49.50 -32.40
N TRP A 1113 45.05 -48.28 -32.92
CA TRP A 1113 44.13 -47.81 -33.97
C TRP A 1113 44.66 -48.15 -35.39
N PRO A 1114 43.91 -48.83 -36.29
CA PRO A 1114 42.51 -49.25 -36.23
C PRO A 1114 42.38 -50.79 -36.13
N LEU A 1115 42.57 -51.40 -34.95
CA LEU A 1115 42.54 -52.86 -34.77
C LEU A 1115 41.41 -53.36 -33.84
N GLY A 1116 40.29 -52.65 -33.73
CA GLY A 1116 39.12 -53.20 -33.05
C GLY A 1116 38.42 -54.30 -33.86
N ARG A 1117 37.46 -55.02 -33.24
CA ARG A 1117 36.68 -56.05 -33.94
C ARG A 1117 35.65 -55.39 -34.88
N ASP A 1118 35.56 -55.92 -36.10
CA ASP A 1118 34.52 -55.60 -37.09
C ASP A 1118 34.35 -54.09 -37.37
N PRO A 1119 35.37 -53.42 -37.96
CA PRO A 1119 35.26 -52.00 -38.31
C PRO A 1119 34.17 -51.79 -39.36
N ARG A 1120 33.14 -51.00 -39.00
CA ARG A 1120 32.03 -50.65 -39.88
C ARG A 1120 32.01 -49.15 -40.15
N ILE A 1121 31.57 -48.77 -41.35
CA ILE A 1121 31.17 -47.39 -41.61
C ILE A 1121 29.85 -47.17 -40.87
N ARG A 1122 29.85 -46.21 -39.95
CA ARG A 1122 28.70 -45.85 -39.14
C ARG A 1122 28.37 -44.37 -39.34
N THR A 1123 27.08 -44.08 -39.38
CA THR A 1123 26.53 -42.72 -39.39
C THR A 1123 25.45 -42.69 -38.32
N GLY A 1124 25.52 -41.70 -37.43
CA GLY A 1124 24.68 -41.65 -36.25
C GLY A 1124 24.91 -40.38 -35.47
N PHE A 1125 24.77 -40.49 -34.15
CA PHE A 1125 24.91 -39.39 -33.22
C PHE A 1125 25.88 -39.75 -32.09
N VAL A 1126 26.64 -38.76 -31.65
CA VAL A 1126 27.37 -38.77 -30.39
C VAL A 1126 26.52 -38.02 -29.37
N VAL A 1127 26.07 -38.69 -28.31
CA VAL A 1127 25.16 -38.17 -27.31
C VAL A 1127 25.91 -37.93 -26.00
N LEU A 1128 25.81 -36.70 -25.49
CA LEU A 1128 26.30 -36.30 -24.17
C LEU A 1128 25.15 -36.32 -23.16
N GLY A 1129 25.23 -37.22 -22.18
CA GLY A 1129 24.34 -37.21 -21.00
C GLY A 1129 24.68 -36.08 -20.02
N ASP A 1130 23.70 -35.64 -19.24
CA ASP A 1130 23.81 -34.63 -18.16
C ASP A 1130 24.31 -33.23 -18.60
N ALA A 1131 24.34 -32.95 -19.91
CA ALA A 1131 24.94 -31.75 -20.48
C ALA A 1131 24.24 -30.44 -20.06
N ALA A 1132 22.90 -30.46 -19.99
CA ALA A 1132 22.10 -29.27 -19.71
C ALA A 1132 22.19 -28.84 -18.23
N THR A 1133 22.44 -29.76 -17.30
CA THR A 1133 22.70 -29.44 -15.88
C THR A 1133 24.05 -28.72 -15.71
N ILE A 1134 25.05 -29.08 -16.51
CA ILE A 1134 26.37 -28.43 -16.51
C ILE A 1134 26.27 -27.05 -17.20
N ALA A 1135 25.39 -26.89 -18.18
CA ALA A 1135 25.13 -25.61 -18.86
C ALA A 1135 24.25 -24.65 -18.01
N SER A 1136 23.44 -25.15 -17.08
CA SER A 1136 22.57 -24.35 -16.20
C SER A 1136 23.12 -24.10 -14.80
N ALA A 1137 24.10 -24.88 -14.34
CA ALA A 1137 24.74 -24.67 -13.05
C ALA A 1137 25.55 -23.36 -13.02
N GLY A 1138 25.06 -22.37 -12.27
CA GLY A 1138 25.89 -21.23 -11.84
C GLY A 1138 27.04 -21.70 -10.93
N PRO A 1139 28.06 -20.87 -10.70
CA PRO A 1139 29.15 -21.23 -9.81
C PRO A 1139 28.57 -21.49 -8.41
N THR A 1140 28.66 -22.73 -7.95
CA THR A 1140 28.48 -23.04 -6.54
C THR A 1140 29.51 -22.21 -5.77
N ALA A 1141 29.05 -21.40 -4.82
CA ALA A 1141 29.90 -20.75 -3.84
C ALA A 1141 30.51 -21.81 -2.89
N ALA A 1142 31.36 -22.68 -3.43
CA ALA A 1142 32.40 -23.33 -2.66
C ALA A 1142 33.59 -22.37 -2.69
N VAL A 1143 33.60 -21.39 -1.78
CA VAL A 1143 34.86 -20.77 -1.38
C VAL A 1143 35.72 -21.91 -0.82
N PRO A 1144 36.83 -22.30 -1.47
CA PRO A 1144 37.84 -23.07 -0.75
C PRO A 1144 38.40 -22.06 0.24
N GLY A 1145 38.07 -22.22 1.52
CA GLY A 1145 38.67 -21.41 2.57
C GLY A 1145 40.19 -21.39 2.39
N PRO A 1146 40.86 -20.23 2.55
CA PRO A 1146 42.30 -20.17 2.39
C PRO A 1146 42.94 -21.20 3.32
N THR A 1147 43.68 -22.13 2.73
CA THR A 1147 44.52 -23.08 3.44
C THR A 1147 45.59 -22.28 4.18
N ALA A 1148 45.41 -22.11 5.48
CA ALA A 1148 46.44 -21.58 6.35
C ALA A 1148 47.63 -22.57 6.36
N PRO A 1149 48.89 -22.08 6.24
CA PRO A 1149 50.05 -22.94 6.41
C PRO A 1149 50.15 -23.41 7.86
N GLY A 1150 50.42 -24.70 8.02
CA GLY A 1150 50.34 -25.41 9.29
C GLY A 1150 51.28 -24.89 10.38
N ASP A 1151 50.78 -24.95 11.61
CA ASP A 1151 51.56 -24.80 12.84
C ASP A 1151 51.52 -26.15 13.59
N PRO A 1152 52.66 -26.82 13.84
CA PRO A 1152 52.68 -28.18 14.37
C PRO A 1152 52.91 -28.18 15.89
N HIS A 1153 51.88 -27.99 16.71
CA HIS A 1153 51.92 -28.41 18.11
C HIS A 1153 50.51 -28.68 18.70
N ALA A 1154 50.22 -29.97 18.91
CA ALA A 1154 49.15 -30.45 19.80
C ALA A 1154 49.61 -30.35 21.29
N PRO A 1155 48.74 -30.41 22.33
CA PRO A 1155 47.84 -31.55 22.57
C PRO A 1155 46.45 -31.30 23.22
N ALA A 1156 45.50 -32.17 22.83
CA ALA A 1156 44.45 -32.90 23.58
C ALA A 1156 43.75 -32.30 24.82
N SER A 1157 42.41 -32.23 24.80
CA SER A 1157 41.46 -32.96 25.70
C SER A 1157 39.97 -32.66 25.39
N THR A 1158 39.12 -33.69 25.55
CA THR A 1158 37.63 -33.77 25.42
C THR A 1158 36.87 -33.25 26.68
N PRO A 1159 35.53 -33.38 26.84
CA PRO A 1159 34.37 -32.91 26.06
C PRO A 1159 33.30 -32.16 26.92
N SER A 1160 32.19 -31.71 26.28
CA SER A 1160 30.83 -31.46 26.83
C SER A 1160 30.38 -30.04 27.26
N ALA A 1161 29.10 -29.79 26.94
CA ALA A 1161 28.07 -28.99 27.64
C ALA A 1161 27.50 -27.76 26.91
N SER A 1162 26.24 -27.94 26.44
CA SER A 1162 25.05 -27.08 26.62
C SER A 1162 25.15 -25.54 26.57
N GLY A 1163 24.21 -24.96 25.82
CA GLY A 1163 23.34 -23.90 26.37
C GLY A 1163 23.50 -22.49 25.79
N ASP A 1164 22.37 -21.99 25.29
CA ASP A 1164 21.91 -20.59 25.27
C ASP A 1164 22.29 -19.63 24.11
N ARG A 1165 21.19 -19.25 23.43
CA ARG A 1165 20.79 -17.97 22.80
C ARG A 1165 21.39 -16.71 23.48
N PRO A 1166 21.48 -15.55 22.79
CA PRO A 1166 20.49 -14.92 21.89
C PRO A 1166 20.82 -14.96 20.40
#